data_AF-A0A0C2DC40-F1
#
_entry.id   AF-A0A0C2DC40-F1
#
_cell.length_a   1.000
_cell.length_b   1.000
_cell.length_c   1.000
_cell.angle_alpha   90.00
_cell.angle_beta   90.00
_cell.angle_gamma   90.00
#
_symmetry.space_group_name_H-M   'P 1'
#
loop_
_entity.id
_entity.type
_entity.pdbx_description
1 polymer ?
#
loop_
_entity_poly.entity_id
_entity_poly.type
_entity_poly.pdbx_seq_one_letter_code
_entity_poly.pdbx_strand_id
1 'polypeptide(L)'
;MGQAVIGPSLSSIIPMVMMDDADLERLYEQWEENDDEKLDDDELPEHKRSPNTMDLDSIKAKAKNPEELLSMTKKGQTLMMFVNIRDPSNPLEKNRPFTSKYTEIFQSMLRNNHIICQVFLIDDDRAIFMFNDGSQAFEAKNFLLKQIQVSLEGQQYVGAGAAKKDELYVLTTNNICLDFWFTWFIHANKIWLQRAMEENGYEAALEQIASLLQRPDQLEKLPEMRKRADRKKAAVEAMLRTGVQSQLEGIRTAIAHLHTAAEDISAIETGLVRFLRIAAIRHRLTPFPQLREKMRELRDANARHGQYAAAMENLKHIFNINQTIHDTKVALDQGKLLAAHKNIMDLELARDELLLEVHKSNSSNKDYEINLLITFFIKVDELVTDLSSNMWFVVGRALEMVKGSETGSGPQELVSCIRIVEREERIDNYYLEKKSRGSAFMPPGRPRQWRKKAFEVLEKTVWSRVEGNQLEDRGLNKAWLARYLEVCRKVIVDDLQLARAAVPCFPPDYQIYDRFVHMYHNCVCKRLREIAAERLEKSELVQLLSWIQTYGGEELLGNRRLQINAAALLEDVPVLSRTTLNSLYDSFVEMTRNDMKIWLEKTLSAEKDDWNKHVRPDEDNFGYFYTSLPNILFGMLRDTIPCRYLVGEGV
;
A
#
# COMPACT_ATOMS: atom_id res chain seq x y z
N MET A 1 -33.84 -65.77 -36.67
CA MET A 1 -34.86 -64.68 -36.64
C MET A 1 -34.68 -64.01 -35.30
N GLY A 2 -33.98 -62.89 -35.13
CA GLY A 2 -34.04 -61.68 -35.94
C GLY A 2 -35.06 -60.74 -35.29
N GLN A 3 -34.65 -59.97 -34.28
CA GLN A 3 -35.28 -58.69 -33.95
C GLN A 3 -34.30 -57.81 -33.17
N ALA A 4 -33.86 -56.76 -33.85
CA ALA A 4 -33.18 -55.61 -33.28
C ALA A 4 -34.21 -54.72 -32.57
N VAL A 5 -33.87 -54.20 -31.39
CA VAL A 5 -34.55 -53.04 -30.80
C VAL A 5 -33.49 -52.12 -30.16
N ILE A 6 -33.10 -51.11 -30.93
CA ILE A 6 -32.92 -49.69 -30.56
C ILE A 6 -32.31 -49.42 -29.17
N GLY A 7 -31.06 -48.98 -29.14
CA GLY A 7 -30.47 -48.33 -27.96
C GLY A 7 -31.06 -46.92 -27.74
N PRO A 8 -31.28 -46.47 -26.50
CA PRO A 8 -31.53 -45.08 -26.20
C PRO A 8 -30.24 -44.25 -26.30
N SER A 9 -30.46 -43.00 -26.72
CA SER A 9 -29.52 -41.95 -27.06
C SER A 9 -28.53 -41.55 -25.95
N LEU A 10 -27.32 -41.21 -26.39
CA LEU A 10 -26.31 -40.40 -25.71
C LEU A 10 -26.84 -39.02 -25.26
N SER A 11 -27.66 -38.98 -24.20
CA SER A 11 -27.87 -37.77 -23.41
C SER A 11 -27.10 -37.88 -22.09
N SER A 12 -25.84 -37.46 -22.18
CA SER A 12 -25.06 -36.77 -21.15
C SER A 12 -24.74 -37.49 -19.83
N ILE A 13 -23.82 -38.46 -19.95
CA ILE A 13 -22.65 -38.72 -19.10
C ILE A 13 -22.48 -37.71 -17.94
N ILE A 14 -22.79 -38.14 -16.71
CA ILE A 14 -22.29 -37.48 -15.49
C ILE A 14 -20.88 -38.02 -15.23
N PRO A 15 -19.85 -37.18 -15.04
CA PRO A 15 -18.52 -37.68 -14.69
C PRO A 15 -18.62 -38.41 -13.35
N MET A 16 -17.95 -39.57 -13.20
CA MET A 16 -17.86 -40.34 -11.94
C MET A 16 -17.39 -39.51 -10.72
N VAL A 17 -16.95 -38.28 -10.95
CA VAL A 17 -16.52 -37.28 -9.95
C VAL A 17 -17.70 -36.51 -9.33
N MET A 18 -18.95 -36.68 -9.81
CA MET A 18 -20.14 -35.91 -9.39
C MET A 18 -21.34 -36.81 -8.99
N MET A 19 -21.10 -38.02 -8.49
CA MET A 19 -22.13 -38.82 -7.79
C MET A 19 -22.00 -38.61 -6.29
N ASP A 20 -23.12 -38.30 -5.64
CA ASP A 20 -23.28 -38.27 -4.18
C ASP A 20 -23.35 -39.71 -3.64
N ASP A 21 -22.95 -39.94 -2.39
CA ASP A 21 -23.08 -41.23 -1.69
C ASP A 21 -24.52 -41.78 -1.79
N ALA A 22 -25.53 -40.91 -1.79
CA ALA A 22 -26.93 -41.30 -1.94
C ALA A 22 -27.27 -41.88 -3.34
N ASP A 23 -26.59 -41.44 -4.40
CA ASP A 23 -26.78 -41.96 -5.76
C ASP A 23 -26.06 -43.31 -5.96
N LEU A 24 -24.93 -43.50 -5.28
CA LEU A 24 -24.21 -44.77 -5.22
C LEU A 24 -25.03 -45.83 -4.46
N GLU A 25 -25.67 -45.45 -3.35
CA GLU A 25 -26.46 -46.37 -2.53
C GLU A 25 -27.73 -46.84 -3.25
N ARG A 26 -28.40 -45.95 -4.01
CA ARG A 26 -29.52 -46.34 -4.90
C ARG A 26 -29.12 -47.30 -6.02
N LEU A 27 -27.93 -47.12 -6.58
CA LEU A 27 -27.41 -48.04 -7.58
C LEU A 27 -27.08 -49.40 -6.95
N TYR A 28 -26.48 -49.41 -5.76
CA TYR A 28 -26.26 -50.65 -5.01
C TYR A 28 -27.56 -51.41 -4.74
N GLU A 29 -28.63 -50.74 -4.31
CA GLU A 29 -29.95 -51.36 -4.12
C GLU A 29 -30.54 -51.93 -5.43
N GLN A 30 -30.38 -51.25 -6.58
CA GLN A 30 -30.84 -51.77 -7.88
C GLN A 30 -30.04 -52.98 -8.37
N TRP A 31 -28.79 -53.11 -7.95
CA TRP A 31 -27.95 -54.27 -8.28
C TRP A 31 -28.24 -55.46 -7.37
N GLU A 32 -28.49 -55.24 -6.07
CA GLU A 32 -28.91 -56.29 -5.14
C GLU A 32 -30.34 -56.81 -5.41
N GLU A 33 -31.27 -55.98 -5.90
CA GLU A 33 -32.62 -56.45 -6.29
C GLU A 33 -32.63 -57.36 -7.54
N ASN A 34 -31.58 -57.34 -8.35
CA ASN A 34 -31.44 -58.17 -9.56
C ASN A 34 -30.56 -59.41 -9.34
N ASP A 35 -30.05 -59.65 -8.12
CA ASP A 35 -29.24 -60.81 -7.78
C ASP A 35 -30.11 -61.90 -7.12
N ASP A 36 -30.02 -63.14 -7.60
CA ASP A 36 -30.97 -64.22 -7.28
C ASP A 36 -30.69 -64.92 -5.92
N GLU A 37 -29.68 -64.48 -5.14
CA GLU A 37 -29.31 -65.03 -3.83
C GLU A 37 -29.67 -64.07 -2.67
N LYS A 38 -30.46 -64.54 -1.69
CA LYS A 38 -30.78 -63.75 -0.48
C LYS A 38 -29.70 -63.91 0.58
N LEU A 39 -29.23 -62.78 1.11
CA LEU A 39 -28.24 -62.67 2.20
C LEU A 39 -28.75 -63.25 3.53
N ASP A 40 -27.82 -63.79 4.33
CA ASP A 40 -28.08 -64.32 5.68
C ASP A 40 -28.28 -63.19 6.73
N ASP A 41 -28.96 -63.50 7.85
CA ASP A 41 -29.49 -62.54 8.84
C ASP A 41 -28.41 -61.66 9.54
N ASP A 42 -27.16 -62.14 9.57
CA ASP A 42 -25.98 -61.46 10.09
C ASP A 42 -25.27 -60.54 9.08
N GLU A 43 -25.59 -60.70 7.79
CA GLU A 43 -25.12 -59.85 6.69
C GLU A 43 -26.12 -58.71 6.39
N LEU A 44 -27.33 -58.73 6.97
CA LEU A 44 -28.30 -57.65 6.86
C LEU A 44 -27.89 -56.37 7.64
N PRO A 45 -28.23 -55.17 7.13
CA PRO A 45 -28.04 -53.90 7.83
C PRO A 45 -28.72 -53.87 9.20
N GLU A 46 -28.11 -53.19 10.17
CA GLU A 46 -28.48 -53.21 11.60
C GLU A 46 -29.96 -52.85 11.87
N HIS A 47 -30.59 -52.03 11.01
CA HIS A 47 -31.99 -51.64 11.11
C HIS A 47 -33.01 -52.69 10.61
N LYS A 48 -32.56 -53.77 9.94
CA LYS A 48 -33.39 -54.87 9.42
C LYS A 48 -33.28 -56.18 10.23
N ARG A 49 -32.43 -56.22 11.28
CA ARG A 49 -32.22 -57.41 12.13
C ARG A 49 -33.34 -57.59 13.16
N SER A 50 -33.65 -58.84 13.49
CA SER A 50 -34.64 -59.17 14.53
C SER A 50 -34.10 -58.89 15.96
N PRO A 51 -34.90 -58.34 16.90
CA PRO A 51 -34.42 -57.99 18.24
C PRO A 51 -34.20 -59.21 19.14
N ASN A 52 -33.07 -59.24 19.87
CA ASN A 52 -32.70 -60.33 20.79
C ASN A 52 -33.60 -60.39 22.04
N THR A 53 -34.21 -61.54 22.32
CA THR A 53 -34.91 -61.84 23.58
C THR A 53 -33.98 -62.61 24.53
N MET A 54 -33.67 -62.06 25.71
CA MET A 54 -32.80 -62.71 26.71
C MET A 54 -33.59 -63.15 27.95
N ASP A 55 -33.28 -64.35 28.47
CA ASP A 55 -33.99 -65.05 29.54
C ASP A 55 -33.56 -64.61 30.96
N LEU A 56 -34.51 -64.07 31.73
CA LEU A 56 -34.29 -63.27 32.97
C LEU A 56 -33.72 -64.08 34.15
N ASP A 57 -33.93 -65.39 34.20
CA ASP A 57 -33.53 -66.23 35.34
C ASP A 57 -32.03 -66.58 35.33
N SER A 58 -31.40 -66.59 34.14
CA SER A 58 -29.97 -66.82 33.97
C SER A 58 -29.10 -65.63 34.42
N ILE A 59 -29.66 -64.42 34.37
CA ILE A 59 -28.99 -63.17 34.72
C ILE A 59 -28.98 -62.96 36.24
N LYS A 60 -30.05 -63.37 36.93
CA LYS A 60 -30.14 -63.35 38.41
C LYS A 60 -29.11 -64.24 39.10
N ALA A 61 -28.71 -65.35 38.47
CA ALA A 61 -27.73 -66.28 39.06
C ALA A 61 -26.26 -65.80 38.96
N LYS A 62 -25.96 -64.85 38.06
CA LYS A 62 -24.58 -64.37 37.80
C LYS A 62 -24.22 -63.05 38.47
N ALA A 63 -25.20 -62.26 38.89
CA ALA A 63 -24.96 -60.96 39.51
C ALA A 63 -24.60 -61.11 41.00
N LYS A 64 -23.51 -60.47 41.44
CA LYS A 64 -23.10 -60.48 42.87
C LYS A 64 -23.71 -59.31 43.65
N ASN A 65 -24.07 -58.22 42.98
CA ASN A 65 -24.69 -57.02 43.56
C ASN A 65 -25.89 -56.56 42.73
N PRO A 66 -26.88 -55.86 43.34
CA PRO A 66 -28.08 -55.39 42.66
C PRO A 66 -27.82 -54.41 41.50
N GLU A 67 -26.73 -53.65 41.54
CA GLU A 67 -26.35 -52.73 40.44
C GLU A 67 -25.77 -53.47 39.22
N GLU A 68 -25.04 -54.56 39.46
CA GLU A 68 -24.48 -55.41 38.40
C GLU A 68 -25.58 -56.19 37.67
N LEU A 69 -26.62 -56.60 38.40
CA LEU A 69 -27.84 -57.21 37.83
C LEU A 69 -28.54 -56.25 36.84
N LEU A 70 -28.65 -54.97 37.21
CA LEU A 70 -29.26 -53.95 36.36
C LEU A 70 -28.41 -53.67 35.12
N SER A 71 -27.08 -53.62 35.26
CA SER A 71 -26.17 -53.42 34.13
C SER A 71 -26.27 -54.55 33.08
N MET A 72 -26.38 -55.81 33.52
CA MET A 72 -26.51 -56.96 32.61
C MET A 72 -27.90 -57.05 31.97
N THR A 73 -28.95 -56.63 32.69
CA THR A 73 -30.33 -56.59 32.15
C THR A 73 -30.51 -55.51 31.08
N LYS A 74 -29.74 -54.42 31.16
CA LYS A 74 -29.81 -53.29 30.23
C LYS A 74 -28.79 -53.35 29.10
N LYS A 75 -28.02 -54.44 29.01
CA LYS A 75 -27.05 -54.65 27.94
C LYS A 75 -27.76 -54.76 26.58
N GLY A 76 -27.35 -53.94 25.62
CA GLY A 76 -27.96 -53.87 24.28
C GLY A 76 -29.29 -53.11 24.19
N GLN A 77 -29.76 -52.49 25.29
CA GLN A 77 -30.89 -51.54 25.27
C GLN A 77 -30.38 -50.11 25.41
N THR A 78 -31.01 -49.17 24.69
CA THR A 78 -30.69 -47.75 24.83
C THR A 78 -31.06 -47.23 26.23
N LEU A 79 -30.12 -46.55 26.90
CA LEU A 79 -30.34 -45.97 28.23
C LEU A 79 -29.98 -44.47 28.22
N MET A 80 -30.82 -43.65 28.85
CA MET A 80 -30.59 -42.22 29.03
C MET A 80 -30.21 -41.93 30.50
N MET A 81 -29.13 -41.18 30.71
CA MET A 81 -28.64 -40.77 32.02
C MET A 81 -28.73 -39.25 32.18
N PHE A 82 -29.38 -38.78 33.24
CA PHE A 82 -29.52 -37.35 33.54
C PHE A 82 -28.40 -36.88 34.47
N VAL A 83 -27.64 -35.90 34.02
CA VAL A 83 -26.43 -35.39 34.68
C VAL A 83 -26.59 -33.91 34.98
N ASN A 84 -26.45 -33.53 36.25
CA ASN A 84 -26.42 -32.13 36.66
C ASN A 84 -24.97 -31.67 36.86
N ILE A 85 -24.58 -30.59 36.18
CA ILE A 85 -23.22 -30.04 36.18
C ILE A 85 -23.28 -28.60 36.67
N ARG A 86 -22.49 -28.29 37.71
CA ARG A 86 -22.42 -26.94 38.31
C ARG A 86 -20.99 -26.48 38.50
N ASP A 87 -20.79 -25.17 38.48
CA ASP A 87 -19.49 -24.56 38.70
C ASP A 87 -19.12 -24.63 40.21
N PRO A 88 -17.99 -25.26 40.59
CA PRO A 88 -17.54 -25.33 41.97
C PRO A 88 -17.29 -23.95 42.61
N SER A 89 -16.99 -22.93 41.81
CA SER A 89 -16.75 -21.57 42.30
C SER A 89 -18.04 -20.81 42.61
N ASN A 90 -19.18 -21.22 42.03
CA ASN A 90 -20.48 -20.61 42.33
C ASN A 90 -21.64 -21.64 42.27
N PRO A 91 -21.82 -22.51 43.27
CA PRO A 91 -22.70 -23.69 43.21
C PRO A 91 -24.21 -23.40 43.14
N LEU A 92 -24.59 -22.15 43.36
CA LEU A 92 -25.98 -21.68 43.39
C LEU A 92 -26.46 -21.13 42.04
N GLU A 93 -25.54 -20.80 41.13
CA GLU A 93 -25.85 -20.18 39.84
C GLU A 93 -25.87 -21.23 38.71
N LYS A 94 -26.95 -21.26 37.92
CA LYS A 94 -27.03 -22.11 36.73
C LYS A 94 -26.31 -21.42 35.57
N ASN A 95 -25.39 -22.10 34.90
CA ASN A 95 -24.55 -21.51 33.86
C ASN A 95 -24.44 -22.44 32.64
N ARG A 96 -25.26 -22.15 31.61
CA ARG A 96 -25.33 -22.96 30.39
C ARG A 96 -24.01 -23.03 29.60
N PRO A 97 -23.26 -21.94 29.39
CA PRO A 97 -21.93 -22.01 28.77
C PRO A 97 -20.97 -22.95 29.50
N PHE A 98 -20.97 -22.93 30.83
CA PHE A 98 -20.14 -23.83 31.63
C PHE A 98 -20.56 -25.28 31.43
N THR A 99 -21.86 -25.57 31.53
CA THR A 99 -22.43 -26.91 31.32
C THR A 99 -22.13 -27.45 29.91
N SER A 100 -22.27 -26.63 28.87
CA SER A 100 -21.95 -27.02 27.47
C SER A 100 -20.48 -27.40 27.31
N LYS A 101 -19.58 -26.57 27.83
CA LYS A 101 -18.14 -26.83 27.71
C LYS A 101 -17.73 -28.12 28.44
N TYR A 102 -18.26 -28.35 29.64
CA TYR A 102 -17.90 -29.54 30.41
C TYR A 102 -18.55 -30.81 29.88
N THR A 103 -19.76 -30.74 29.32
CA THR A 103 -20.39 -31.89 28.66
C THR A 103 -19.63 -32.33 27.41
N GLU A 104 -19.12 -31.40 26.60
CA GLU A 104 -18.23 -31.72 25.46
C GLU A 104 -16.93 -32.38 25.91
N ILE A 105 -16.31 -31.88 26.99
CA ILE A 105 -15.11 -32.48 27.57
C ILE A 105 -15.39 -33.90 28.05
N PHE A 106 -16.49 -34.10 28.79
CA PHE A 106 -16.89 -35.43 29.26
C PHE A 106 -17.22 -36.39 28.13
N GLN A 107 -17.89 -35.93 27.07
CA GLN A 107 -18.14 -36.74 25.88
C GLN A 107 -16.83 -37.18 25.21
N SER A 108 -15.86 -36.26 25.08
CA SER A 108 -14.53 -36.57 24.54
C SER A 108 -13.76 -37.56 25.42
N MET A 109 -13.81 -37.39 26.75
CA MET A 109 -13.17 -38.32 27.70
C MET A 109 -13.80 -39.71 27.68
N LEU A 110 -15.13 -39.81 27.60
CA LEU A 110 -15.82 -41.09 27.50
C LEU A 110 -15.47 -41.79 26.17
N ARG A 111 -15.43 -41.04 25.06
CA ARG A 111 -15.02 -41.57 23.75
C ARG A 111 -13.58 -42.09 23.76
N ASN A 112 -12.66 -41.41 24.44
CA ASN A 112 -11.28 -41.87 24.62
C ASN A 112 -11.20 -43.18 25.42
N ASN A 113 -12.16 -43.44 26.30
CA ASN A 113 -12.28 -44.71 27.03
C ASN A 113 -13.17 -45.73 26.30
N HIS A 114 -13.40 -45.56 25.00
CA HIS A 114 -14.24 -46.43 24.16
C HIS A 114 -15.72 -46.53 24.59
N ILE A 115 -16.22 -45.56 25.36
CA ILE A 115 -17.64 -45.42 25.70
C ILE A 115 -18.26 -44.38 24.79
N ILE A 116 -19.24 -44.78 23.97
CA ILE A 116 -19.86 -43.90 22.98
C ILE A 116 -21.22 -43.45 23.48
N CYS A 117 -21.40 -42.14 23.62
CA CYS A 117 -22.67 -41.53 24.02
C CYS A 117 -22.98 -40.25 23.22
N GLN A 118 -24.26 -39.99 23.04
CA GLN A 118 -24.77 -38.73 22.51
C GLN A 118 -25.25 -37.85 23.67
N VAL A 119 -24.92 -36.56 23.64
CA VAL A 119 -25.23 -35.63 24.74
C VAL A 119 -26.20 -34.55 24.29
N PHE A 120 -27.25 -34.32 25.07
CA PHE A 120 -28.27 -33.30 24.83
C PHE A 120 -28.41 -32.39 26.05
N LEU A 121 -28.27 -31.07 25.87
CA LEU A 121 -28.50 -30.08 26.93
C LEU A 121 -30.01 -29.83 27.09
N ILE A 122 -30.55 -30.00 28.31
CA ILE A 122 -31.97 -29.76 28.60
C ILE A 122 -32.18 -28.40 29.26
N ASP A 123 -31.34 -28.06 30.24
CA ASP A 123 -31.46 -26.86 31.08
C ASP A 123 -30.04 -26.31 31.36
N ASP A 124 -29.96 -25.13 31.94
CA ASP A 124 -28.69 -24.41 32.14
C ASP A 124 -27.68 -25.17 33.04
N ASP A 125 -28.15 -26.10 33.87
CA ASP A 125 -27.32 -27.00 34.70
C ASP A 125 -27.55 -28.49 34.45
N ARG A 126 -28.24 -28.90 33.36
CA ARG A 126 -28.64 -30.30 33.11
C ARG A 126 -28.42 -30.80 31.69
N ALA A 127 -27.87 -32.01 31.57
CA ALA A 127 -27.66 -32.70 30.31
C ALA A 127 -28.11 -34.17 30.36
N ILE A 128 -28.57 -34.70 29.22
CA ILE A 128 -28.84 -36.13 29.01
C ILE A 128 -27.67 -36.74 28.27
N PHE A 129 -27.14 -37.85 28.79
CA PHE A 129 -26.21 -38.72 28.08
C PHE A 129 -26.98 -39.96 27.63
N MET A 130 -27.13 -40.13 26.34
CA MET A 130 -27.82 -41.26 25.71
C MET A 130 -26.78 -42.29 25.24
N PHE A 131 -26.92 -43.51 25.71
CA PHE A 131 -26.06 -44.65 25.37
C PHE A 131 -26.86 -45.65 24.55
N ASN A 132 -26.25 -46.15 23.47
CA ASN A 132 -26.85 -47.21 22.66
C ASN A 132 -26.85 -48.56 23.39
N ASP A 133 -25.87 -48.77 24.28
CA ASP A 133 -25.77 -49.92 25.17
C ASP A 133 -25.85 -49.48 26.64
N GLY A 134 -26.94 -49.87 27.31
CA GLY A 134 -27.21 -49.50 28.70
C GLY A 134 -26.22 -50.06 29.71
N SER A 135 -25.42 -51.07 29.37
CA SER A 135 -24.33 -51.52 30.24
C SER A 135 -23.19 -50.50 30.34
N GLN A 136 -22.88 -49.79 29.24
CA GLN A 136 -21.86 -48.73 29.20
C GLN A 136 -22.25 -47.49 30.02
N ALA A 137 -23.55 -47.24 30.19
CA ALA A 137 -24.03 -46.13 31.01
C ALA A 137 -23.58 -46.25 32.48
N PHE A 138 -23.47 -47.47 33.02
CA PHE A 138 -22.97 -47.70 34.38
C PHE A 138 -21.45 -47.53 34.49
N GLU A 139 -20.69 -47.89 33.45
CA GLU A 139 -19.25 -47.60 33.38
C GLU A 139 -18.99 -46.10 33.27
N ALA A 140 -19.77 -45.40 32.43
CA ALA A 140 -19.75 -43.95 32.30
C ALA A 140 -20.09 -43.26 33.63
N LYS A 141 -21.11 -43.74 34.34
CA LYS A 141 -21.49 -43.27 35.69
C LYS A 141 -20.30 -43.35 36.65
N ASN A 142 -19.64 -44.51 36.72
CA ASN A 142 -18.47 -44.72 37.58
C ASN A 142 -17.27 -43.83 37.20
N PHE A 143 -17.11 -43.53 35.91
CA PHE A 143 -16.08 -42.63 35.41
C PHE A 143 -16.38 -41.16 35.77
N LEU A 144 -17.61 -40.69 35.54
CA LEU A 144 -18.04 -39.33 35.84
C LEU A 144 -18.02 -39.03 37.34
N LEU A 145 -18.34 -40.01 38.19
CA LEU A 145 -18.26 -39.89 39.65
C LEU A 145 -16.83 -39.65 40.17
N LYS A 146 -15.79 -40.05 39.42
CA LYS A 146 -14.38 -39.76 39.78
C LYS A 146 -13.96 -38.33 39.47
N GLN A 147 -14.73 -37.60 38.64
CA GLN A 147 -14.46 -36.22 38.25
C GLN A 147 -15.09 -35.21 39.22
N ILE A 148 -14.88 -33.91 38.99
CA ILE A 148 -15.34 -32.79 39.83
C ILE A 148 -16.87 -32.87 40.05
N GLN A 149 -17.37 -32.42 41.22
CA GLN A 149 -18.75 -32.58 41.71
C GLN A 149 -19.84 -32.68 40.61
N VAL A 150 -20.28 -33.91 40.32
CA VAL A 150 -21.40 -34.21 39.42
C VAL A 150 -22.53 -34.85 40.24
N SER A 151 -23.76 -34.38 40.06
CA SER A 151 -24.95 -34.96 40.69
C SER A 151 -25.72 -35.81 39.67
N LEU A 152 -26.05 -37.05 40.05
CA LEU A 152 -26.68 -38.03 39.20
C LEU A 152 -28.01 -38.46 39.83
N GLU A 153 -29.10 -38.36 39.06
CA GLU A 153 -30.44 -38.88 39.43
C GLU A 153 -30.92 -38.53 40.84
N GLY A 154 -30.61 -37.31 41.32
CA GLY A 154 -31.12 -36.79 42.59
C GLY A 154 -30.37 -37.27 43.84
N GLN A 155 -29.27 -38.03 43.71
CA GLN A 155 -28.37 -38.36 44.82
C GLN A 155 -27.02 -37.63 44.65
N GLN A 156 -26.56 -36.97 45.71
CA GLN A 156 -25.36 -36.13 45.69
C GLN A 156 -24.13 -36.93 46.11
N TYR A 157 -23.12 -37.00 45.23
CA TYR A 157 -21.87 -37.72 45.48
C TYR A 157 -20.69 -36.74 45.45
N VAL A 158 -19.81 -36.82 46.47
CA VAL A 158 -18.60 -35.97 46.56
C VAL A 158 -17.43 -36.73 45.93
N GLY A 159 -17.00 -36.30 44.74
CA GLY A 159 -15.87 -36.90 44.01
C GLY A 159 -14.51 -36.68 44.71
N ALA A 160 -13.62 -37.68 44.59
CA ALA A 160 -12.32 -37.72 45.26
C ALA A 160 -11.27 -36.69 44.77
N GLY A 161 -11.62 -35.82 43.81
CA GLY A 161 -10.74 -34.77 43.28
C GLY A 161 -10.66 -33.47 44.11
N ALA A 162 -11.30 -33.41 45.29
CA ALA A 162 -11.39 -32.20 46.11
C ALA A 162 -10.23 -32.00 47.11
N ALA A 163 -9.21 -32.86 47.12
CA ALA A 163 -8.08 -32.70 48.04
C ALA A 163 -6.73 -32.99 47.38
N LYS A 164 -5.77 -32.10 47.68
CA LYS A 164 -4.33 -32.11 47.34
C LYS A 164 -3.95 -31.43 46.03
N LYS A 165 -3.79 -30.11 46.13
CA LYS A 165 -3.00 -29.29 45.22
C LYS A 165 -1.74 -28.89 45.99
N ASP A 166 -0.75 -29.78 46.01
CA ASP A 166 0.66 -29.49 46.27
C ASP A 166 1.46 -30.69 45.73
N GLU A 167 2.55 -30.39 45.05
CA GLU A 167 3.43 -31.28 44.27
C GLU A 167 3.06 -31.49 42.79
N LEU A 168 3.39 -30.51 41.96
CA LEU A 168 3.72 -30.77 40.55
C LEU A 168 4.72 -29.75 40.00
N TYR A 169 5.97 -29.84 40.47
CA TYR A 169 7.13 -29.20 39.83
C TYR A 169 8.39 -30.02 40.05
N VAL A 170 8.50 -31.18 39.41
CA VAL A 170 9.78 -31.72 38.92
C VAL A 170 9.41 -32.66 37.78
N LEU A 171 9.92 -32.42 36.57
CA LEU A 171 10.32 -33.41 35.55
C LEU A 171 10.49 -32.71 34.19
N THR A 172 11.40 -31.74 34.15
CA THR A 172 12.01 -31.28 32.89
C THR A 172 13.49 -31.10 33.12
N THR A 173 14.22 -32.21 33.19
CA THR A 173 15.64 -32.26 32.84
C THR A 173 16.03 -33.73 32.67
N ASN A 174 16.71 -34.02 31.57
CA ASN A 174 17.35 -35.27 31.17
C ASN A 174 16.61 -36.11 30.12
N ASN A 175 16.69 -35.64 28.87
CA ASN A 175 16.63 -36.53 27.72
C ASN A 175 17.85 -36.24 26.81
N ILE A 176 18.98 -36.85 27.14
CA ILE A 176 20.17 -36.93 26.27
C ILE A 176 20.67 -38.40 26.15
N CYS A 177 19.92 -39.40 26.64
CA CYS A 177 20.42 -40.79 26.71
C CYS A 177 19.62 -41.85 25.92
N LEU A 178 18.65 -41.46 25.09
CA LEU A 178 17.82 -42.42 24.34
C LEU A 178 18.10 -42.49 22.83
N ASP A 179 18.88 -41.55 22.27
CA ASP A 179 19.11 -41.51 20.82
C ASP A 179 20.10 -42.58 20.30
N PHE A 180 20.99 -43.11 21.15
CA PHE A 180 21.98 -44.13 20.75
C PHE A 180 21.45 -45.56 20.80
N TRP A 181 20.48 -45.86 21.67
CA TRP A 181 19.93 -47.21 21.80
C TRP A 181 18.84 -47.48 20.75
N PHE A 182 18.01 -46.48 20.45
CA PHE A 182 16.97 -46.58 19.43
C PHE A 182 17.53 -46.72 18.01
N THR A 183 18.62 -46.01 17.68
CA THR A 183 19.25 -46.10 16.36
C THR A 183 19.93 -47.44 16.13
N TRP A 184 20.59 -48.02 17.15
CA TRP A 184 21.22 -49.34 17.03
C TRP A 184 20.19 -50.48 16.97
N PHE A 185 19.12 -50.42 17.77
CA PHE A 185 18.07 -51.44 17.77
C PHE A 185 17.26 -51.46 16.46
N ILE A 186 17.00 -50.30 15.85
CA ILE A 186 16.32 -50.19 14.56
C ILE A 186 17.24 -50.64 13.41
N HIS A 187 18.53 -50.28 13.41
CA HIS A 187 19.46 -50.71 12.34
C HIS A 187 19.75 -52.21 12.39
N ALA A 188 19.96 -52.79 13.58
CA ALA A 188 20.27 -54.20 13.73
C ALA A 188 19.08 -55.10 13.35
N ASN A 189 17.85 -54.73 13.74
CA ASN A 189 16.65 -55.49 13.34
C ASN A 189 16.29 -55.32 11.87
N LYS A 190 16.51 -54.14 11.27
CA LYS A 190 16.17 -53.92 9.85
C LYS A 190 16.99 -54.84 8.92
N ILE A 191 18.28 -55.03 9.20
CA ILE A 191 19.16 -55.88 8.39
C ILE A 191 18.81 -57.37 8.57
N TRP A 192 18.49 -57.77 9.80
CA TRP A 192 18.13 -59.16 10.10
C TRP A 192 16.75 -59.54 9.53
N LEU A 193 15.75 -58.67 9.67
CA LEU A 193 14.40 -58.90 9.15
C LEU A 193 14.38 -58.90 7.62
N GLN A 194 15.17 -58.02 6.98
CA GLN A 194 15.24 -57.96 5.53
C GLN A 194 15.88 -59.23 4.96
N ARG A 195 16.99 -59.71 5.53
CA ARG A 195 17.60 -60.98 5.11
C ARG A 195 16.68 -62.18 5.36
N ALA A 196 16.02 -62.24 6.52
CA ALA A 196 15.11 -63.34 6.85
C ALA A 196 13.86 -63.37 5.93
N MET A 197 13.32 -62.21 5.56
CA MET A 197 12.22 -62.13 4.60
C MET A 197 12.65 -62.44 3.16
N GLU A 198 13.85 -62.03 2.76
CA GLU A 198 14.41 -62.37 1.44
C GLU A 198 14.67 -63.89 1.33
N GLU A 199 15.26 -64.51 2.35
CA GLU A 199 15.50 -65.97 2.39
C GLU A 199 14.19 -66.77 2.41
N ASN A 200 13.25 -66.43 3.29
CA ASN A 200 11.94 -67.09 3.35
C ASN A 200 11.11 -66.86 2.07
N GLY A 201 11.20 -65.67 1.48
CA GLY A 201 10.55 -65.35 0.20
C GLY A 201 11.15 -66.15 -0.96
N TYR A 202 12.47 -66.38 -0.93
CA TYR A 202 13.18 -67.18 -1.93
C TYR A 202 12.82 -68.66 -1.81
N GLU A 203 12.76 -69.20 -0.59
CA GLU A 203 12.35 -70.58 -0.33
C GLU A 203 10.88 -70.83 -0.75
N ALA A 204 9.96 -69.94 -0.38
CA ALA A 204 8.57 -70.03 -0.80
C ALA A 204 8.40 -69.89 -2.33
N ALA A 205 9.17 -69.01 -2.96
CA ALA A 205 9.18 -68.88 -4.42
C ALA A 205 9.76 -70.12 -5.11
N LEU A 206 10.80 -70.74 -4.53
CA LEU A 206 11.38 -71.99 -5.03
C LEU A 206 10.39 -73.15 -4.93
N GLU A 207 9.67 -73.30 -3.81
CA GLU A 207 8.60 -74.30 -3.67
C GLU A 207 7.47 -74.06 -4.69
N GLN A 208 7.08 -72.80 -4.88
CA GLN A 208 6.05 -72.44 -5.87
C GLN A 208 6.52 -72.72 -7.30
N ILE A 209 7.77 -72.43 -7.65
CA ILE A 209 8.31 -72.71 -8.99
C ILE A 209 8.51 -74.23 -9.20
N ALA A 210 8.99 -74.94 -8.17
CA ALA A 210 9.18 -76.39 -8.21
C ALA A 210 7.85 -77.15 -8.37
N SER A 211 6.77 -76.65 -7.75
CA SER A 211 5.43 -77.21 -7.96
C SER A 211 4.85 -76.94 -9.36
N LEU A 212 5.31 -75.87 -10.04
CA LEU A 212 4.83 -75.46 -11.36
C LEU A 212 5.60 -76.07 -12.54
N LEU A 213 6.85 -76.52 -12.35
CA LEU A 213 7.73 -77.04 -13.41
C LEU A 213 8.17 -78.49 -13.13
N GLN A 214 7.22 -79.42 -13.09
CA GLN A 214 7.49 -80.82 -12.76
C GLN A 214 7.96 -81.65 -13.96
N ARG A 215 7.77 -81.19 -15.21
CA ARG A 215 8.15 -81.91 -16.44
C ARG A 215 8.91 -81.02 -17.45
N PRO A 216 9.81 -81.58 -18.28
CA PRO A 216 10.70 -80.80 -19.15
C PRO A 216 9.98 -79.98 -20.24
N ASP A 217 8.83 -80.46 -20.72
CA ASP A 217 7.98 -79.81 -21.73
C ASP A 217 7.33 -78.50 -21.23
N GLN A 218 7.22 -78.33 -19.92
CA GLN A 218 6.62 -77.13 -19.30
C GLN A 218 7.57 -75.92 -19.29
N LEU A 219 8.86 -76.11 -19.58
CA LEU A 219 9.83 -75.02 -19.73
C LEU A 219 9.52 -74.10 -20.91
N GLU A 220 8.81 -74.57 -21.95
CA GLU A 220 8.42 -73.70 -23.06
C GLU A 220 7.44 -72.59 -22.65
N LYS A 221 6.68 -72.79 -21.54
CA LYS A 221 5.72 -71.80 -21.00
C LYS A 221 6.32 -70.83 -19.98
N LEU A 222 7.60 -71.01 -19.65
CA LEU A 222 8.35 -70.14 -18.75
C LEU A 222 8.29 -68.63 -19.09
N PRO A 223 8.37 -68.18 -20.37
CA PRO A 223 8.25 -66.76 -20.70
C PRO A 223 6.86 -66.17 -20.40
N GLU A 224 5.77 -66.94 -20.55
CA GLU A 224 4.42 -66.47 -20.18
C GLU A 224 4.24 -66.38 -18.66
N MET A 225 4.73 -67.38 -17.92
CA MET A 225 4.69 -67.40 -16.46
C MET A 225 5.51 -66.25 -15.87
N ARG A 226 6.69 -65.97 -16.45
CA ARG A 226 7.51 -64.80 -16.10
C ARG A 226 6.75 -63.50 -16.32
N LYS A 227 6.10 -63.33 -17.48
CA LYS A 227 5.30 -62.13 -17.78
C LYS A 227 4.12 -61.94 -16.81
N ARG A 228 3.49 -63.04 -16.36
CA ARG A 228 2.42 -63.00 -15.34
C ARG A 228 2.96 -62.61 -13.95
N ALA A 229 4.11 -63.14 -13.56
CA ALA A 229 4.79 -62.77 -12.33
C ALA A 229 5.21 -61.28 -12.35
N ASP A 230 5.77 -60.81 -13.47
CA ASP A 230 6.16 -59.41 -13.65
C ASP A 230 4.95 -58.47 -13.54
N ARG A 231 3.78 -58.85 -14.07
CA ARG A 231 2.53 -58.08 -13.91
C ARG A 231 2.05 -58.03 -12.47
N LYS A 232 2.06 -59.15 -11.75
CA LYS A 232 1.66 -59.19 -10.32
C LYS A 232 2.62 -58.35 -9.48
N LYS A 233 3.93 -58.46 -9.75
CA LYS A 233 4.95 -57.63 -9.11
C LYS A 233 4.68 -56.15 -9.36
N ALA A 234 4.46 -55.75 -10.62
CA ALA A 234 4.17 -54.35 -10.95
C ALA A 234 2.88 -53.82 -10.28
N ALA A 235 1.83 -54.65 -10.17
CA ALA A 235 0.59 -54.27 -9.49
C ALA A 235 0.79 -54.07 -7.98
N VAL A 236 1.51 -54.99 -7.33
CA VAL A 236 1.84 -54.89 -5.89
C VAL A 236 2.77 -53.70 -5.64
N GLU A 237 3.78 -53.48 -6.50
CA GLU A 237 4.66 -52.31 -6.42
C GLU A 237 3.89 -51.00 -6.58
N ALA A 238 2.91 -50.93 -7.49
CA ALA A 238 2.07 -49.75 -7.65
C ALA A 238 1.18 -49.50 -6.43
N MET A 239 0.55 -50.56 -5.88
CA MET A 239 -0.27 -50.45 -4.67
C MET A 239 0.57 -50.02 -3.44
N LEU A 240 1.74 -50.62 -3.26
CA LEU A 240 2.69 -50.25 -2.20
C LEU A 240 3.16 -48.82 -2.37
N ARG A 241 3.49 -48.38 -3.59
CA ARG A 241 3.92 -47.01 -3.85
C ARG A 241 2.84 -46.01 -3.47
N THR A 242 1.59 -46.27 -3.83
CA THR A 242 0.46 -45.40 -3.48
C THR A 242 0.16 -45.41 -1.98
N GLY A 243 0.16 -46.59 -1.36
CA GLY A 243 -0.04 -46.74 0.09
C GLY A 243 1.05 -46.03 0.90
N VAL A 244 2.32 -46.24 0.55
CA VAL A 244 3.46 -45.55 1.19
C VAL A 244 3.39 -44.05 0.96
N GLN A 245 3.03 -43.60 -0.24
CA GLN A 245 2.89 -42.18 -0.52
C GLN A 245 1.78 -41.53 0.33
N SER A 246 0.62 -42.19 0.47
CA SER A 246 -0.47 -41.71 1.32
C SER A 246 -0.07 -41.62 2.79
N GLN A 247 0.63 -42.64 3.32
CA GLN A 247 1.12 -42.63 4.69
C GLN A 247 2.20 -41.57 4.91
N LEU A 248 3.14 -41.40 3.97
CA LEU A 248 4.15 -40.35 4.04
C LEU A 248 3.50 -38.96 4.00
N GLU A 249 2.46 -38.77 3.20
CA GLU A 249 1.74 -37.50 3.15
C GLU A 249 0.97 -37.24 4.43
N GLY A 250 0.31 -38.26 5.01
CA GLY A 250 -0.33 -38.17 6.33
C GLY A 250 0.65 -37.84 7.45
N ILE A 251 1.87 -38.41 7.42
CA ILE A 251 2.92 -38.09 8.39
C ILE A 251 3.43 -36.66 8.17
N ARG A 252 3.60 -36.21 6.92
CA ARG A 252 4.02 -34.84 6.61
C ARG A 252 3.01 -33.82 7.08
N THR A 253 1.72 -34.03 6.84
CA THR A 253 0.66 -33.13 7.29
C THR A 253 0.57 -33.13 8.82
N ALA A 254 0.68 -34.29 9.47
CA ALA A 254 0.73 -34.37 10.93
C ALA A 254 1.92 -33.61 11.52
N ILE A 255 3.12 -33.74 10.95
CA ILE A 255 4.31 -32.98 11.37
C ILE A 255 4.11 -31.49 11.15
N ALA A 256 3.54 -31.09 10.01
CA ALA A 256 3.25 -29.68 9.72
C ALA A 256 2.28 -29.10 10.75
N HIS A 257 1.20 -29.81 11.07
CA HIS A 257 0.25 -29.41 12.11
C HIS A 257 0.88 -29.31 13.50
N LEU A 258 1.77 -30.24 13.86
CA LEU A 258 2.51 -30.18 15.11
C LEU A 258 3.44 -28.95 15.17
N HIS A 259 4.09 -28.63 14.04
CA HIS A 259 4.94 -27.44 13.96
C HIS A 259 4.12 -26.16 14.13
N THR A 260 2.99 -26.04 13.44
CA THR A 260 2.08 -24.89 13.57
C THR A 260 1.52 -24.77 14.98
N ALA A 261 1.10 -25.88 15.61
CA ALA A 261 0.61 -25.86 16.98
C ALA A 261 1.71 -25.41 17.98
N ALA A 262 2.96 -25.81 17.77
CA ALA A 262 4.08 -25.37 18.60
C ALA A 262 4.35 -23.86 18.43
N GLU A 263 4.28 -23.35 17.20
CA GLU A 263 4.39 -21.91 16.91
C GLU A 263 3.25 -21.11 17.57
N ASP A 264 2.02 -21.59 17.47
CA ASP A 264 0.85 -20.96 18.10
C ASP A 264 0.96 -20.91 19.62
N ILE A 265 1.42 -22.01 20.26
CA ILE A 265 1.67 -22.05 21.70
C ILE A 265 2.73 -21.02 22.09
N SER A 266 3.83 -20.93 21.32
CA SER A 266 4.88 -19.93 21.55
C SER A 266 4.36 -18.49 21.40
N ALA A 267 3.50 -18.25 20.41
CA ALA A 267 2.86 -16.96 20.19
C ALA A 267 1.92 -16.57 21.35
N ILE A 268 1.14 -17.53 21.87
CA ILE A 268 0.26 -17.33 23.04
C ILE A 268 1.08 -17.05 24.30
N GLU A 269 2.14 -17.81 24.55
CA GLU A 269 3.02 -17.62 25.71
C GLU A 269 3.67 -16.23 25.68
N THR A 270 4.24 -15.83 24.54
CA THR A 270 4.81 -14.49 24.38
C THR A 270 3.75 -13.37 24.48
N GLY A 271 2.54 -13.60 23.97
CA GLY A 271 1.39 -12.71 24.12
C GLY A 271 0.97 -12.51 25.58
N LEU A 272 0.85 -13.59 26.35
CA LEU A 272 0.52 -13.56 27.77
C LEU A 272 1.59 -12.83 28.59
N VAL A 273 2.87 -13.10 28.34
CA VAL A 273 3.99 -12.40 28.98
C VAL A 273 3.93 -10.90 28.69
N ARG A 274 3.65 -10.49 27.45
CA ARG A 274 3.47 -9.08 27.08
C ARG A 274 2.29 -8.46 27.83
N PHE A 275 1.14 -9.13 27.88
CA PHE A 275 -0.04 -8.64 28.59
C PHE A 275 0.22 -8.46 30.09
N LEU A 276 0.81 -9.45 30.74
CA LEU A 276 1.19 -9.38 32.16
C LEU A 276 2.19 -8.24 32.41
N ARG A 277 3.14 -8.01 31.50
CA ARG A 277 4.08 -6.90 31.59
C ARG A 277 3.38 -5.55 31.48
N ILE A 278 2.41 -5.40 30.57
CA ILE A 278 1.59 -4.19 30.44
C ILE A 278 0.72 -3.96 31.70
N ALA A 279 0.09 -5.02 32.21
CA ALA A 279 -0.70 -4.96 33.45
C ALA A 279 0.16 -4.55 34.65
N ALA A 280 1.38 -5.10 34.79
CA ALA A 280 2.33 -4.73 35.82
C ALA A 280 2.78 -3.26 35.70
N ILE A 281 3.02 -2.76 34.49
CA ILE A 281 3.32 -1.34 34.24
C ILE A 281 2.14 -0.47 34.66
N ARG A 282 0.91 -0.82 34.27
CA ARG A 282 -0.30 -0.08 34.64
C ARG A 282 -0.52 -0.04 36.14
N HIS A 283 -0.30 -1.16 36.84
CA HIS A 283 -0.38 -1.24 38.30
C HIS A 283 0.69 -0.37 38.99
N ARG A 284 1.92 -0.34 38.46
CA ARG A 284 2.97 0.57 38.96
C ARG A 284 2.67 2.05 38.70
N LEU A 285 1.91 2.36 37.65
CA LEU A 285 1.50 3.73 37.30
C LEU A 285 0.22 4.20 38.04
N THR A 286 -0.53 3.32 38.68
CA THR A 286 -1.77 3.67 39.42
C THR A 286 -1.60 4.77 40.47
N PRO A 287 -0.48 4.86 41.23
CA PRO A 287 -0.24 5.95 42.20
C PRO A 287 0.18 7.28 41.56
N PHE A 288 0.57 7.29 40.28
CA PHE A 288 1.16 8.45 39.61
C PHE A 288 0.24 9.69 39.55
N PRO A 289 -1.10 9.58 39.41
CA PRO A 289 -2.00 10.73 39.50
C PRO A 289 -1.98 11.41 40.87
N GLN A 290 -1.88 10.63 41.95
CA GLN A 290 -1.79 11.18 43.31
C GLN A 290 -0.44 11.87 43.53
N LEU A 291 0.64 11.31 42.98
CA LEU A 291 1.95 11.95 42.97
C LEU A 291 1.94 13.25 42.15
N ARG A 292 1.25 13.28 41.00
CA ARG A 292 1.09 14.48 40.16
C ARG A 292 0.40 15.62 40.91
N GLU A 293 -0.55 15.31 41.80
CA GLU A 293 -1.20 16.30 42.65
C GLU A 293 -0.31 16.75 43.80
N LYS A 294 0.39 15.82 44.48
CA LYS A 294 1.38 16.17 45.52
C LYS A 294 2.52 17.05 44.99
N MET A 295 2.96 16.82 43.75
CA MET A 295 4.01 17.58 43.08
C MET A 295 3.50 18.83 42.36
N ARG A 296 2.23 19.20 42.54
CA ARG A 296 1.63 20.37 41.89
C ARG A 296 2.34 21.67 42.28
N GLU A 297 2.52 21.91 43.58
CA GLU A 297 3.19 23.12 44.07
C GLU A 297 4.62 23.24 43.56
N LEU A 298 5.37 22.13 43.56
CA LEU A 298 6.73 22.09 43.02
C LEU A 298 6.75 22.34 41.51
N ARG A 299 5.81 21.77 40.76
CA ARG A 299 5.67 22.01 39.32
C ARG A 299 5.33 23.47 39.03
N ASP A 300 4.44 24.07 39.80
CA ASP A 300 4.02 25.47 39.63
C ASP A 300 5.15 26.42 40.06
N ALA A 301 5.94 26.07 41.08
CA ALA A 301 7.16 26.78 41.44
C ALA A 301 8.26 26.65 40.36
N ASN A 302 8.46 25.45 39.80
CA ASN A 302 9.41 25.22 38.72
C ASN A 302 9.01 25.96 37.44
N ALA A 303 7.71 26.02 37.12
CA ALA A 303 7.20 26.79 35.98
C ALA A 303 7.47 28.30 36.17
N ARG A 304 7.20 28.85 37.36
CA ARG A 304 7.54 30.25 37.67
C ARG A 304 9.04 30.51 37.61
N HIS A 305 9.86 29.59 38.12
CA HIS A 305 11.31 29.72 38.05
C HIS A 305 11.81 29.66 36.60
N GLY A 306 11.25 28.77 35.77
CA GLY A 306 11.53 28.71 34.33
C GLY A 306 11.20 30.02 33.62
N GLN A 307 10.04 30.62 33.91
CA GLN A 307 9.64 31.93 33.37
C GLN A 307 10.62 33.03 33.77
N TYR A 308 11.01 33.11 35.06
CA TYR A 308 11.98 34.09 35.51
C TYR A 308 13.37 33.86 34.92
N ALA A 309 13.81 32.60 34.80
CA ALA A 309 15.09 32.26 34.20
C ALA A 309 15.13 32.71 32.73
N ALA A 310 14.10 32.38 31.94
CA ALA A 310 13.99 32.81 30.55
C ALA A 310 13.96 34.34 30.41
N ALA A 311 13.26 35.03 31.32
CA ALA A 311 13.23 36.50 31.36
C ALA A 311 14.58 37.11 31.78
N MET A 312 15.31 36.49 32.69
CA MET A 312 16.64 36.95 33.13
C MET A 312 17.70 36.72 32.06
N GLU A 313 17.65 35.60 31.34
CA GLU A 313 18.54 35.31 30.21
C GLU A 313 18.33 36.32 29.08
N ASN A 314 17.07 36.64 28.79
CA ASN A 314 16.68 37.59 27.75
C ASN A 314 16.58 39.06 28.21
N LEU A 315 16.97 39.35 29.46
CA LEU A 315 16.80 40.67 30.08
C LEU A 315 17.45 41.79 29.25
N LYS A 316 18.64 41.52 28.70
CA LYS A 316 19.36 42.47 27.83
C LYS A 316 18.53 42.89 26.62
N HIS A 317 17.83 41.96 25.99
CA HIS A 317 17.01 42.22 24.80
C HIS A 317 15.72 42.95 25.16
N ILE A 318 15.12 42.63 26.31
CA ILE A 318 13.90 43.31 26.81
C ILE A 318 14.18 44.78 27.10
N PHE A 319 15.26 45.10 27.81
CA PHE A 319 15.59 46.49 28.17
C PHE A 319 16.09 47.32 27.00
N ASN A 320 16.88 46.73 26.10
CA ASN A 320 17.49 47.45 24.98
C ASN A 320 16.69 47.35 23.68
N ILE A 321 15.45 46.85 23.72
CA ILE A 321 14.65 46.60 22.52
C ILE A 321 14.57 47.81 21.60
N ASN A 322 14.28 49.00 22.14
CA ASN A 322 14.16 50.23 21.32
C ASN A 322 15.49 50.65 20.69
N GLN A 323 16.61 50.46 21.39
CA GLN A 323 17.94 50.75 20.86
C GLN A 323 18.30 49.75 19.76
N THR A 324 18.11 48.45 20.00
CA THR A 324 18.36 47.41 19.00
C THR A 324 17.47 47.60 17.77
N ILE A 325 16.22 48.02 17.94
CA ILE A 325 15.33 48.38 16.82
C ILE A 325 15.92 49.54 16.02
N HIS A 326 16.36 50.62 16.69
CA HIS A 326 16.97 51.77 16.02
C HIS A 326 18.25 51.38 15.25
N ASP A 327 19.16 50.66 15.90
CA ASP A 327 20.41 50.19 15.29
C ASP A 327 20.13 49.28 14.08
N THR A 328 19.06 48.48 14.16
CA THR A 328 18.63 47.61 13.05
C THR A 328 18.10 48.42 11.88
N LYS A 329 17.29 49.47 12.12
CA LYS A 329 16.83 50.38 11.05
C LYS A 329 18.01 51.07 10.36
N VAL A 330 18.96 51.59 11.14
CA VAL A 330 20.18 52.20 10.60
C VAL A 330 21.00 51.20 9.78
N ALA A 331 21.09 49.94 10.22
CA ALA A 331 21.77 48.89 9.46
C ALA A 331 21.05 48.53 8.15
N LEU A 332 19.71 48.54 8.14
CA LEU A 332 18.90 48.34 6.94
C LEU A 332 19.11 49.48 5.94
N ASP A 333 19.10 50.73 6.41
CA ASP A 333 19.33 51.93 5.59
C ASP A 333 20.75 51.92 4.97
N GLN A 334 21.73 51.37 5.68
CA GLN A 334 23.10 51.21 5.21
C GLN A 334 23.31 49.98 4.29
N GLY A 335 22.26 49.19 4.01
CA GLY A 335 22.36 47.97 3.20
C GLY A 335 23.08 46.80 3.89
N LYS A 336 23.34 46.89 5.21
CA LYS A 336 24.03 45.84 5.99
C LYS A 336 23.04 44.76 6.44
N LEU A 337 22.48 44.04 5.46
CA LEU A 337 21.38 43.09 5.67
C LEU A 337 21.68 41.98 6.68
N LEU A 338 22.91 41.46 6.72
CA LEU A 338 23.29 40.40 7.67
C LEU A 338 23.32 40.88 9.13
N ALA A 339 23.76 42.13 9.36
CA ALA A 339 23.78 42.70 10.69
C ALA A 339 22.34 42.99 11.18
N ALA A 340 21.50 43.53 10.30
CA ALA A 340 20.09 43.73 10.58
C ALA A 340 19.38 42.39 10.87
N HIS A 341 19.60 41.37 10.05
CA HIS A 341 19.04 40.03 10.24
C HIS A 341 19.45 39.41 11.56
N LYS A 342 20.73 39.55 11.96
CA LYS A 342 21.21 39.06 13.26
C LYS A 342 20.45 39.71 14.43
N ASN A 343 20.31 41.04 14.42
CA ASN A 343 19.60 41.74 15.48
C ASN A 343 18.12 41.33 15.55
N ILE A 344 17.48 41.16 14.39
CA ILE A 344 16.10 40.66 14.31
C ILE A 344 16.02 39.26 14.89
N MET A 345 16.92 38.35 14.49
CA MET A 345 16.97 36.98 14.99
C MET A 345 17.15 36.94 16.51
N ASP A 346 18.06 37.74 17.07
CA ASP A 346 18.28 37.80 18.52
C ASP A 346 17.01 38.28 19.26
N LEU A 347 16.28 39.26 18.70
CA LEU A 347 15.00 39.73 19.26
C LEU A 347 13.86 38.71 19.10
N GLU A 348 13.78 38.01 17.96
CA GLU A 348 12.81 36.95 17.72
C GLU A 348 13.05 35.77 18.66
N LEU A 349 14.30 35.35 18.85
CA LEU A 349 14.67 34.29 19.78
C LEU A 349 14.24 34.64 21.21
N ALA A 350 14.52 35.87 21.66
CA ALA A 350 14.08 36.34 22.97
C ALA A 350 12.55 36.32 23.11
N ARG A 351 11.81 36.78 22.09
CA ARG A 351 10.33 36.72 22.05
C ARG A 351 9.86 35.27 22.14
N ASP A 352 10.42 34.39 21.32
CA ASP A 352 9.95 33.02 21.13
C ASP A 352 10.26 32.14 22.35
N GLU A 353 11.37 32.38 23.05
CA GLU A 353 11.69 31.71 24.33
C GLU A 353 10.72 32.11 25.45
N LEU A 354 10.40 33.40 25.56
CA LEU A 354 9.39 33.88 26.51
C LEU A 354 8.00 33.29 26.20
N LEU A 355 7.61 33.30 24.92
CA LEU A 355 6.35 32.70 24.47
C LEU A 355 6.31 31.19 24.71
N LEU A 356 7.42 30.48 24.52
CA LEU A 356 7.51 29.04 24.78
C LEU A 356 7.28 28.74 26.26
N GLU A 357 7.83 29.55 27.17
CA GLU A 357 7.68 29.32 28.60
C GLU A 357 6.26 29.65 29.10
N VAL A 358 5.63 30.69 28.54
CA VAL A 358 4.19 30.95 28.73
C VAL A 358 3.35 29.79 28.18
N HIS A 359 3.69 29.25 27.01
CA HIS A 359 2.97 28.13 26.40
C HIS A 359 3.04 26.84 27.24
N LYS A 360 4.20 26.55 27.84
CA LYS A 360 4.36 25.41 28.77
C LYS A 360 3.58 25.59 30.07
N SER A 361 3.43 26.83 30.53
CA SER A 361 2.68 27.13 31.75
C SER A 361 1.21 26.72 31.58
N ASN A 362 0.52 26.34 32.67
CA ASN A 362 -0.92 26.03 32.68
C ASN A 362 -1.79 27.17 33.26
N SER A 363 -1.33 28.42 33.13
CA SER A 363 -2.03 29.61 33.62
C SER A 363 -3.44 29.75 32.98
N SER A 364 -4.40 30.28 33.74
CA SER A 364 -5.71 30.69 33.19
C SER A 364 -5.59 31.92 32.27
N ASN A 365 -4.52 32.71 32.44
CA ASN A 365 -4.31 33.97 31.74
C ASN A 365 -3.35 33.83 30.55
N LYS A 366 -3.08 32.61 30.07
CA LYS A 366 -2.13 32.35 28.98
C LYS A 366 -2.36 33.24 27.76
N ASP A 367 -3.60 33.35 27.31
CA ASP A 367 -3.90 34.10 26.09
C ASP A 367 -3.63 35.61 26.28
N TYR A 368 -3.88 36.14 27.48
CA TYR A 368 -3.54 37.51 27.81
C TYR A 368 -2.02 37.73 27.85
N GLU A 369 -1.27 36.83 28.49
CA GLU A 369 0.20 36.89 28.57
C GLU A 369 0.86 36.77 27.18
N ILE A 370 0.34 35.88 26.32
CA ILE A 370 0.77 35.73 24.93
C ILE A 370 0.53 37.02 24.16
N ASN A 371 -0.67 37.59 24.24
CA ASN A 371 -1.01 38.83 23.53
C ASN A 371 -0.20 40.03 24.01
N LEU A 372 0.11 40.10 25.31
CA LEU A 372 0.99 41.12 25.87
C LEU A 372 2.39 41.05 25.27
N LEU A 373 2.98 39.85 25.19
CA LEU A 373 4.29 39.64 24.58
C LEU A 373 4.29 39.94 23.08
N ILE A 374 3.26 39.50 22.35
CA ILE A 374 3.12 39.83 20.92
C ILE A 374 3.06 41.34 20.72
N THR A 375 2.28 42.04 21.54
CA THR A 375 2.16 43.51 21.48
C THR A 375 3.48 44.20 21.81
N PHE A 376 4.22 43.70 22.80
CA PHE A 376 5.53 44.26 23.18
C PHE A 376 6.56 44.14 22.05
N PHE A 377 6.57 43.02 21.32
CA PHE A 377 7.51 42.76 20.23
C PHE A 377 6.98 43.15 18.83
N ILE A 378 5.84 43.84 18.71
CA ILE A 378 5.20 44.14 17.42
C ILE A 378 6.12 44.87 16.42
N LYS A 379 7.00 45.76 16.92
CA LYS A 379 7.97 46.48 16.08
C LYS A 379 9.02 45.57 15.45
N VAL A 380 9.24 44.37 15.99
CA VAL A 380 10.13 43.37 15.37
C VAL A 380 9.51 42.85 14.08
N ASP A 381 8.19 42.69 14.02
CA ASP A 381 7.50 42.25 12.80
C ASP A 381 7.55 43.34 11.70
N GLU A 382 7.55 44.62 12.09
CA GLU A 382 7.84 45.73 11.17
C GLU A 382 9.25 45.62 10.59
N LEU A 383 10.27 45.41 11.44
CA LEU A 383 11.66 45.25 10.99
C LEU A 383 11.86 44.06 10.05
N VAL A 384 11.17 42.95 10.31
CA VAL A 384 11.17 41.78 9.43
C VAL A 384 10.57 42.14 8.07
N THR A 385 9.50 42.93 8.05
CA THR A 385 8.86 43.39 6.81
C THR A 385 9.80 44.30 6.01
N ASP A 386 10.46 45.24 6.69
CA ASP A 386 11.46 46.14 6.10
C ASP A 386 12.66 45.35 5.54
N LEU A 387 13.21 44.41 6.32
CA LEU A 387 14.29 43.51 5.89
C LEU A 387 13.87 42.73 4.65
N SER A 388 12.68 42.11 4.68
CA SER A 388 12.20 41.29 3.57
C SER A 388 12.02 42.12 2.29
N SER A 389 11.51 43.35 2.41
CA SER A 389 11.33 44.27 1.27
C SER A 389 12.68 44.63 0.64
N ASN A 390 13.68 44.97 1.45
CA ASN A 390 15.05 45.23 0.96
C ASN A 390 15.66 43.98 0.31
N MET A 391 15.45 42.80 0.90
CA MET A 391 15.92 41.53 0.32
C MET A 391 15.28 41.25 -1.04
N TRP A 392 13.96 41.41 -1.17
CA TRP A 392 13.25 41.16 -2.43
C TRP A 392 13.61 42.17 -3.51
N PHE A 393 13.94 43.41 -3.14
CA PHE A 393 14.50 44.38 -4.08
C PHE A 393 15.85 43.91 -4.65
N VAL A 394 16.74 43.40 -3.81
CA VAL A 394 18.05 42.88 -4.24
C VAL A 394 17.91 41.58 -5.05
N VAL A 395 17.11 40.61 -4.57
CA VAL A 395 16.88 39.34 -5.27
C VAL A 395 16.17 39.57 -6.60
N GLY A 396 15.20 40.49 -6.65
CA GLY A 396 14.51 40.88 -7.87
C GLY A 396 15.43 41.50 -8.91
N ARG A 397 16.62 41.96 -8.53
CA ARG A 397 17.67 42.50 -9.42
C ARG A 397 18.88 41.59 -9.56
N ALA A 398 18.73 40.29 -9.26
CA ALA A 398 19.85 39.36 -9.18
C ALA A 398 20.75 39.36 -10.43
N LEU A 399 20.17 39.50 -11.62
CA LEU A 399 20.92 39.53 -12.88
C LEU A 399 21.73 40.84 -13.04
N GLU A 400 21.17 41.99 -12.65
CA GLU A 400 21.92 43.25 -12.63
C GLU A 400 23.04 43.24 -11.59
N MET A 401 22.79 42.67 -10.42
CA MET A 401 23.77 42.62 -9.33
C MET A 401 25.04 41.84 -9.73
N VAL A 402 24.89 40.83 -10.59
CA VAL A 402 26.00 40.00 -11.10
C VAL A 402 26.83 40.70 -12.17
N LYS A 403 26.21 41.59 -12.96
CA LYS A 403 26.91 42.37 -14.01
C LYS A 403 27.92 43.36 -13.42
N GLY A 404 27.83 43.62 -12.12
CA GLY A 404 28.64 44.59 -11.38
C GLY A 404 27.93 45.94 -11.28
N SER A 405 27.68 46.37 -10.04
CA SER A 405 27.45 47.79 -9.72
C SER A 405 28.77 48.56 -9.93
N GLU A 406 28.71 49.86 -10.19
CA GLU A 406 29.87 50.78 -10.18
C GLU A 406 30.74 50.63 -8.92
N THR A 407 30.17 50.11 -7.82
CA THR A 407 30.81 49.87 -6.53
C THR A 407 31.38 48.46 -6.31
N GLY A 408 31.17 47.50 -7.22
CA GLY A 408 31.69 46.12 -7.10
C GLY A 408 31.07 45.24 -5.99
N SER A 409 30.17 45.77 -5.15
CA SER A 409 29.55 45.05 -4.02
C SER A 409 28.33 44.19 -4.39
N GLY A 410 27.81 44.31 -5.61
CA GLY A 410 26.53 43.72 -6.01
C GLY A 410 26.39 42.21 -5.78
N PRO A 411 27.35 41.36 -6.22
CA PRO A 411 27.27 39.92 -5.98
C PRO A 411 27.29 39.54 -4.48
N GLN A 412 28.00 40.32 -3.66
CA GLN A 412 28.09 40.07 -2.22
C GLN A 412 26.78 40.36 -1.48
N GLU A 413 26.06 41.40 -1.90
CA GLU A 413 24.73 41.73 -1.39
C GLU A 413 23.71 40.64 -1.74
N LEU A 414 23.74 40.15 -2.99
CA LEU A 414 22.90 39.02 -3.42
C LEU A 414 23.19 37.76 -2.58
N VAL A 415 24.46 37.39 -2.44
CA VAL A 415 24.87 36.27 -1.58
C VAL A 415 24.40 36.47 -0.13
N SER A 416 24.45 37.70 0.38
CA SER A 416 23.95 38.01 1.73
C SER A 416 22.45 37.76 1.85
N CYS A 417 21.64 38.19 0.88
CA CYS A 417 20.20 37.87 0.84
C CYS A 417 19.95 36.36 0.81
N ILE A 418 20.64 35.62 -0.07
CA ILE A 418 20.43 34.16 -0.19
C ILE A 418 20.88 33.43 1.07
N ARG A 419 21.94 33.88 1.74
CA ARG A 419 22.35 33.34 3.04
C ARG A 419 21.30 33.57 4.13
N ILE A 420 20.62 34.71 4.11
CA ILE A 420 19.50 34.96 5.04
C ILE A 420 18.35 34.01 4.74
N VAL A 421 17.98 33.85 3.46
CA VAL A 421 16.93 32.88 3.04
C VAL A 421 17.24 31.47 3.56
N GLU A 422 18.46 30.98 3.36
CA GLU A 422 18.86 29.65 3.84
C GLU A 422 18.86 29.51 5.36
N ARG A 423 19.20 30.59 6.06
CA ARG A 423 19.17 30.61 7.53
C ARG A 423 17.73 30.56 8.05
N GLU A 424 16.83 31.29 7.41
CA GLU A 424 15.40 31.31 7.74
C GLU A 424 14.72 29.96 7.46
N GLU A 425 15.02 29.31 6.34
CA GLU A 425 14.54 27.95 6.04
C GLU A 425 15.02 26.92 7.06
N ARG A 426 16.26 27.06 7.56
CA ARG A 426 16.78 26.17 8.61
C ARG A 426 16.01 26.33 9.92
N ILE A 427 15.63 27.56 10.27
CA ILE A 427 14.81 27.85 11.46
C ILE A 427 13.41 27.25 11.29
N ASP A 428 12.79 27.43 10.12
CA ASP A 428 11.49 26.84 9.80
C ASP A 428 11.53 25.30 9.90
N ASN A 429 12.56 24.66 9.32
CA ASN A 429 12.74 23.21 9.40
C ASN A 429 12.93 22.72 10.83
N TYR A 430 13.68 23.44 11.67
CA TYR A 430 13.84 23.09 13.09
C TYR A 430 12.48 23.03 13.83
N TYR A 431 11.60 24.01 13.62
CA TYR A 431 10.28 24.01 14.26
C TYR A 431 9.32 22.97 13.64
N LEU A 432 9.40 22.74 12.33
CA LEU A 432 8.63 21.68 11.65
C LEU A 432 9.02 20.28 12.16
N GLU A 433 10.31 20.00 12.31
CA GLU A 433 10.80 18.76 12.91
C GLU A 433 10.31 18.63 14.36
N LYS A 434 10.40 19.69 15.15
CA LYS A 434 9.94 19.68 16.54
C LYS A 434 8.43 19.44 16.64
N LYS A 435 7.64 19.99 15.72
CA LYS A 435 6.20 19.72 15.59
C LYS A 435 5.92 18.27 15.22
N SER A 436 6.69 17.69 14.27
CA SER A 436 6.57 16.27 13.91
C SER A 436 6.88 15.32 15.07
N ARG A 437 7.78 15.72 15.98
CA ARG A 437 8.11 15.00 17.22
C ARG A 437 7.09 15.21 18.35
N GLY A 438 5.97 15.89 18.10
CA GLY A 438 4.87 16.05 19.05
C GLY A 438 4.89 17.32 19.90
N SER A 439 5.72 18.32 19.55
CA SER A 439 5.65 19.64 20.21
C SER A 439 4.50 20.48 19.65
N ALA A 440 3.68 21.06 20.54
CA ALA A 440 2.54 21.90 20.17
C ALA A 440 2.90 23.37 19.93
N PHE A 441 4.10 23.81 20.34
CA PHE A 441 4.51 25.21 20.23
C PHE A 441 5.07 25.52 18.84
N MET A 442 4.55 26.58 18.23
CA MET A 442 5.06 27.17 17.00
C MET A 442 5.12 28.69 17.18
N PRO A 443 6.27 29.33 16.93
CA PRO A 443 6.37 30.79 17.02
C PRO A 443 5.40 31.50 16.07
N PRO A 444 4.96 32.72 16.41
CA PRO A 444 4.12 33.51 15.54
C PRO A 444 4.83 33.83 14.21
N GLY A 445 4.11 33.72 13.10
CA GLY A 445 4.64 34.03 11.76
C GLY A 445 5.51 32.92 11.12
N ARG A 446 5.63 31.75 11.75
CA ARG A 446 6.35 30.57 11.22
C ARG A 446 5.38 29.49 10.73
N PRO A 447 5.71 28.72 9.66
CA PRO A 447 6.89 28.85 8.80
C PRO A 447 6.78 30.05 7.84
N ARG A 448 7.92 30.69 7.54
CA ARG A 448 8.00 31.86 6.65
C ARG A 448 8.13 31.50 5.17
N GLN A 449 8.77 30.36 4.86
CA GLN A 449 8.97 29.84 3.50
C GLN A 449 9.63 30.84 2.54
N TRP A 450 10.70 31.51 3.00
CA TRP A 450 11.38 32.55 2.24
C TRP A 450 12.08 32.04 0.98
N ARG A 451 12.44 30.75 0.91
CA ARG A 451 12.97 30.14 -0.32
C ARG A 451 11.92 30.15 -1.43
N LYS A 452 10.68 29.77 -1.09
CA LYS A 452 9.57 29.80 -2.05
C LYS A 452 9.32 31.23 -2.55
N LYS A 453 9.25 32.19 -1.62
CA LYS A 453 9.06 33.61 -1.95
C LYS A 453 10.20 34.18 -2.80
N ALA A 454 11.45 33.79 -2.54
CA ALA A 454 12.59 34.21 -3.35
C ALA A 454 12.43 33.77 -4.82
N PHE A 455 12.02 32.52 -5.05
CA PHE A 455 11.76 32.04 -6.41
C PHE A 455 10.56 32.72 -7.07
N GLU A 456 9.49 33.00 -6.32
CA GLU A 456 8.35 33.78 -6.83
C GLU A 456 8.75 35.20 -7.23
N VAL A 457 9.64 35.84 -6.47
CA VAL A 457 10.19 37.18 -6.81
C VAL A 457 11.01 37.10 -8.09
N LEU A 458 11.89 36.11 -8.23
CA LEU A 458 12.67 35.91 -9.45
C LEU A 458 11.77 35.67 -10.67
N GLU A 459 10.74 34.83 -10.54
CA GLU A 459 9.79 34.56 -11.62
C GLU A 459 9.01 35.82 -12.01
N LYS A 460 8.59 36.64 -11.03
CA LYS A 460 7.94 37.93 -11.29
C LYS A 460 8.86 38.91 -12.02
N THR A 461 10.15 38.97 -11.67
CA THR A 461 11.12 39.78 -12.39
C THR A 461 11.24 39.29 -13.84
N VAL A 462 11.41 37.98 -14.05
CA VAL A 462 11.53 37.41 -15.39
C VAL A 462 10.28 37.73 -16.23
N TRP A 463 9.09 37.58 -15.66
CA TRP A 463 7.84 38.00 -16.30
C TRP A 463 7.83 39.48 -16.67
N SER A 464 8.17 40.37 -15.72
CA SER A 464 8.23 41.81 -15.97
C SER A 464 9.23 42.20 -17.06
N ARG A 465 10.33 41.43 -17.23
CA ARG A 465 11.29 41.65 -18.32
C ARG A 465 10.73 41.19 -19.66
N VAL A 466 10.06 40.03 -19.70
CA VAL A 466 9.46 39.51 -20.95
C VAL A 466 8.30 40.39 -21.43
N GLU A 467 7.40 40.78 -20.51
CA GLU A 467 6.25 41.64 -20.81
C GLU A 467 6.66 43.10 -21.05
N GLY A 468 7.50 43.67 -20.18
CA GLY A 468 7.88 45.09 -20.19
C GLY A 468 8.70 45.54 -21.42
N ASN A 469 9.11 44.61 -22.27
CA ASN A 469 9.79 44.91 -23.54
C ASN A 469 8.82 45.25 -24.69
N GLN A 470 7.50 45.15 -24.49
CA GLN A 470 6.52 45.63 -25.46
C GLN A 470 6.39 47.16 -25.38
N LEU A 471 7.17 47.85 -26.22
CA LEU A 471 7.21 49.31 -26.29
C LEU A 471 6.29 49.89 -27.38
N GLU A 472 5.88 49.06 -28.34
CA GLU A 472 5.11 49.45 -29.52
C GLU A 472 3.84 48.62 -29.61
N ASP A 473 2.72 49.27 -29.92
CA ASP A 473 1.44 48.62 -30.21
C ASP A 473 1.09 48.73 -31.70
N ARG A 474 0.05 47.99 -32.12
CA ARG A 474 -0.47 47.98 -33.50
C ARG A 474 -0.75 49.39 -34.07
N GLY A 475 -1.12 50.35 -33.22
CA GLY A 475 -1.37 51.74 -33.62
C GLY A 475 -0.12 52.55 -33.96
N LEU A 476 1.04 52.19 -33.40
CA LEU A 476 2.30 52.91 -33.60
C LEU A 476 3.11 52.31 -34.76
N ASN A 477 3.13 50.98 -34.89
CA ASN A 477 3.93 50.30 -35.89
C ASN A 477 3.24 49.03 -36.39
N LYS A 478 3.14 48.86 -37.71
CA LYS A 478 2.59 47.65 -38.33
C LYS A 478 3.47 46.41 -38.11
N ALA A 479 4.74 46.58 -37.77
CA ALA A 479 5.69 45.51 -37.47
C ALA A 479 6.04 45.42 -35.97
N TRP A 480 5.13 45.87 -35.09
CA TRP A 480 5.36 45.87 -33.64
C TRP A 480 5.70 44.48 -33.10
N LEU A 481 5.01 43.42 -33.56
CA LEU A 481 5.20 42.06 -33.07
C LEU A 481 6.58 41.50 -33.42
N ALA A 482 7.03 41.64 -34.68
CA ALA A 482 8.37 41.25 -35.08
C ALA A 482 9.47 41.96 -34.26
N ARG A 483 9.32 43.27 -33.99
CA ARG A 483 10.27 44.03 -33.18
C ARG A 483 10.25 43.57 -31.72
N TYR A 484 9.07 43.37 -31.15
CA TYR A 484 8.91 42.84 -29.80
C TYR A 484 9.59 41.48 -29.65
N LEU A 485 9.31 40.53 -30.55
CA LEU A 485 9.87 39.19 -30.53
C LEU A 485 11.40 39.18 -30.69
N GLU A 486 11.95 40.11 -31.47
CA GLU A 486 13.40 40.29 -31.63
C GLU A 486 14.06 40.91 -30.38
N VAL A 487 13.40 41.86 -29.72
CA VAL A 487 13.87 42.40 -28.43
C VAL A 487 13.82 41.31 -27.36
N CYS A 488 12.73 40.54 -27.29
CA CYS A 488 12.61 39.39 -26.40
C CYS A 488 13.75 38.39 -26.62
N ARG A 489 14.05 38.04 -27.88
CA ARG A 489 15.17 37.14 -28.21
C ARG A 489 16.49 37.65 -27.63
N LYS A 490 16.83 38.93 -27.85
CA LYS A 490 18.07 39.53 -27.34
C LYS A 490 18.13 39.52 -25.81
N VAL A 491 17.05 39.96 -25.16
CA VAL A 491 16.98 40.04 -23.70
C VAL A 491 17.09 38.66 -23.06
N ILE A 492 16.40 37.65 -23.60
CA ILE A 492 16.48 36.27 -23.08
C ILE A 492 17.91 35.74 -23.19
N VAL A 493 18.57 35.92 -24.34
CA VAL A 493 19.94 35.40 -24.54
C VAL A 493 20.94 36.10 -23.63
N ASP A 494 20.84 37.43 -23.48
CA ASP A 494 21.73 38.20 -22.59
C ASP A 494 21.48 37.85 -21.12
N ASP A 495 20.22 37.74 -20.71
CA ASP A 495 19.84 37.42 -19.34
C ASP A 495 20.25 35.99 -18.95
N LEU A 496 20.08 35.02 -19.84
CA LEU A 496 20.53 33.64 -19.56
C LEU A 496 22.06 33.56 -19.50
N GLN A 497 22.80 34.38 -20.25
CA GLN A 497 24.25 34.48 -20.06
C GLN A 497 24.60 35.05 -18.68
N LEU A 498 23.88 36.08 -18.23
CA LEU A 498 24.05 36.63 -16.87
C LEU A 498 23.65 35.62 -15.78
N ALA A 499 22.58 34.86 -15.99
CA ALA A 499 22.14 33.81 -15.07
C ALA A 499 23.21 32.74 -14.88
N ARG A 500 23.97 32.41 -15.94
CA ARG A 500 25.11 31.51 -15.85
C ARG A 500 26.24 32.11 -15.00
N ALA A 501 26.52 33.41 -15.15
CA ALA A 501 27.47 34.12 -14.29
C ALA A 501 26.97 34.24 -12.84
N ALA A 502 25.66 34.17 -12.61
CA ALA A 502 25.04 34.25 -11.29
C ALA A 502 25.16 32.96 -10.47
N VAL A 503 25.44 31.81 -11.11
CA VAL A 503 25.49 30.49 -10.46
C VAL A 503 26.30 30.46 -9.16
N PRO A 504 27.51 31.07 -9.06
CA PRO A 504 28.29 31.07 -7.82
C PRO A 504 27.64 31.82 -6.64
N CYS A 505 26.65 32.69 -6.91
CA CYS A 505 25.95 33.45 -5.87
C CYS A 505 24.86 32.65 -5.15
N PHE A 506 24.47 31.49 -5.70
CA PHE A 506 23.40 30.64 -5.17
C PHE A 506 23.94 29.29 -4.71
N PRO A 507 23.27 28.61 -3.75
CA PRO A 507 23.58 27.24 -3.39
C PRO A 507 23.50 26.29 -4.59
N PRO A 508 24.38 25.28 -4.70
CA PRO A 508 24.34 24.29 -5.79
C PRO A 508 23.00 23.56 -5.91
N ASP A 509 22.37 23.24 -4.78
CA ASP A 509 21.10 22.53 -4.70
C ASP A 509 19.93 23.28 -5.37
N TYR A 510 20.08 24.59 -5.61
CA TYR A 510 19.04 25.39 -6.25
C TYR A 510 18.94 25.14 -7.75
N GLN A 511 20.02 24.64 -8.37
CA GLN A 511 20.12 24.48 -9.83
C GLN A 511 19.63 25.74 -10.56
N ILE A 512 20.14 26.90 -10.11
CA ILE A 512 19.54 28.20 -10.43
C ILE A 512 19.53 28.49 -11.94
N TYR A 513 20.54 28.02 -12.67
CA TYR A 513 20.63 28.20 -14.11
C TYR A 513 19.48 27.49 -14.83
N ASP A 514 19.30 26.19 -14.56
CA ASP A 514 18.21 25.40 -15.15
C ASP A 514 16.86 26.00 -14.76
N ARG A 515 16.71 26.44 -13.51
CA ARG A 515 15.48 27.08 -13.03
C ARG A 515 15.20 28.41 -13.77
N PHE A 516 16.21 29.24 -14.03
CA PHE A 516 16.05 30.43 -14.87
C PHE A 516 15.62 30.06 -16.29
N VAL A 517 16.23 29.04 -16.91
CA VAL A 517 15.82 28.56 -18.24
C VAL A 517 14.32 28.19 -18.26
N HIS A 518 13.86 27.44 -17.25
CA HIS A 518 12.45 27.08 -17.12
C HIS A 518 11.55 28.31 -16.85
N MET A 519 11.98 29.26 -16.01
CA MET A 519 11.23 30.49 -15.75
C MET A 519 11.06 31.32 -17.03
N TYR A 520 12.14 31.57 -17.78
CA TYR A 520 12.08 32.30 -19.04
C TYR A 520 11.20 31.57 -20.06
N HIS A 521 11.37 30.25 -20.19
CA HIS A 521 10.55 29.44 -21.07
C HIS A 521 9.06 29.54 -20.72
N ASN A 522 8.69 29.34 -19.46
CA ASN A 522 7.30 29.42 -18.99
C ASN A 522 6.70 30.81 -19.19
N CYS A 523 7.44 31.89 -18.90
CA CYS A 523 7.00 33.26 -19.12
C CYS A 523 6.77 33.56 -20.60
N VAL A 524 7.69 33.14 -21.48
CA VAL A 524 7.53 33.27 -22.93
C VAL A 524 6.29 32.49 -23.40
N CYS A 525 6.14 31.24 -23.00
CA CYS A 525 4.98 30.42 -23.38
C CYS A 525 3.67 31.05 -22.92
N LYS A 526 3.64 31.61 -21.71
CA LYS A 526 2.46 32.31 -21.19
C LYS A 526 2.16 33.56 -22.02
N ARG A 527 3.17 34.37 -22.34
CA ARG A 527 3.00 35.59 -23.13
C ARG A 527 2.55 35.29 -24.57
N LEU A 528 3.14 34.29 -25.20
CA LEU A 528 2.74 33.87 -26.54
C LEU A 528 1.31 33.29 -26.56
N ARG A 529 0.88 32.61 -25.49
CA ARG A 529 -0.52 32.19 -25.35
C ARG A 529 -1.49 33.37 -25.24
N GLU A 530 -1.10 34.44 -24.55
CA GLU A 530 -1.90 35.68 -24.49
C GLU A 530 -2.01 36.31 -25.88
N ILE A 531 -0.90 36.46 -26.60
CA ILE A 531 -0.88 37.00 -27.97
C ILE A 531 -1.68 36.12 -28.94
N ALA A 532 -1.58 34.79 -28.82
CA ALA A 532 -2.32 33.86 -29.66
C ALA A 532 -3.84 33.85 -29.40
N ALA A 533 -4.28 34.32 -28.22
CA ALA A 533 -5.70 34.46 -27.91
C ALA A 533 -6.32 35.74 -28.49
N GLU A 534 -5.50 36.71 -28.89
CA GLU A 534 -5.95 37.94 -29.53
C GLU A 534 -6.26 37.74 -31.02
N ARG A 535 -6.99 38.69 -31.61
CA ARG A 535 -7.22 38.69 -33.07
C ARG A 535 -5.97 39.21 -33.79
N LEU A 536 -5.18 38.29 -34.32
CA LEU A 536 -3.97 38.57 -35.09
C LEU A 536 -4.27 38.87 -36.56
N GLU A 537 -3.55 39.84 -37.11
CA GLU A 537 -3.48 40.07 -38.57
C GLU A 537 -2.60 39.01 -39.24
N LYS A 538 -2.76 38.79 -40.55
CA LYS A 538 -2.00 37.78 -41.29
C LYS A 538 -0.48 37.98 -41.18
N SER A 539 -0.02 39.23 -41.21
CA SER A 539 1.39 39.60 -41.03
C SER A 539 1.92 39.20 -39.64
N GLU A 540 1.14 39.47 -38.59
CA GLU A 540 1.47 39.15 -37.20
C GLU A 540 1.46 37.64 -36.98
N LEU A 541 0.51 36.92 -37.58
CA LEU A 541 0.40 35.48 -37.49
C LEU A 541 1.63 34.79 -38.12
N VAL A 542 2.05 35.23 -39.31
CA VAL A 542 3.28 34.70 -39.94
C VAL A 542 4.52 34.99 -39.09
N GLN A 543 4.63 36.20 -38.51
CA GLN A 543 5.74 36.56 -37.62
C GLN A 543 5.78 35.66 -36.38
N LEU A 544 4.63 35.40 -35.76
CA LEU A 544 4.51 34.53 -34.59
C LEU A 544 4.89 33.08 -34.91
N LEU A 545 4.34 32.51 -35.97
CA LEU A 545 4.61 31.11 -36.35
C LEU A 545 6.08 30.91 -36.75
N SER A 546 6.65 31.85 -37.49
CA SER A 546 8.08 31.83 -37.83
C SER A 546 8.95 31.88 -36.58
N TRP A 547 8.60 32.72 -35.60
CA TRP A 547 9.38 32.81 -34.36
C TRP A 547 9.29 31.55 -33.50
N ILE A 548 8.14 30.88 -33.45
CA ILE A 548 7.99 29.61 -32.72
C ILE A 548 8.90 28.53 -33.30
N GLN A 549 9.04 28.48 -34.63
CA GLN A 549 9.96 27.54 -35.28
C GLN A 549 11.43 27.84 -34.99
N THR A 550 11.81 29.12 -34.93
CA THR A 550 13.18 29.53 -34.66
C THR A 550 13.54 29.53 -33.17
N TYR A 551 12.56 29.44 -32.26
CA TYR A 551 12.75 29.48 -30.81
C TYR A 551 13.73 28.41 -30.28
N GLY A 552 13.66 27.18 -30.83
CA GLY A 552 14.60 26.10 -30.51
C GLY A 552 15.93 26.14 -31.27
N GLY A 553 16.09 27.08 -32.21
CA GLY A 553 17.24 27.16 -33.11
C GLY A 553 18.49 27.80 -32.48
N GLU A 554 19.58 27.86 -33.25
CA GLU A 554 20.89 28.38 -32.82
C GLU A 554 20.85 29.87 -32.38
N GLU A 555 19.84 30.63 -32.83
CA GLU A 555 19.72 32.07 -32.56
C GLU A 555 19.10 32.41 -31.20
N LEU A 556 18.50 31.44 -30.50
CA LEU A 556 17.81 31.63 -29.22
C LEU A 556 18.23 30.55 -28.19
N LEU A 557 17.40 29.54 -27.92
CA LEU A 557 17.71 28.53 -26.89
C LEU A 557 18.84 27.56 -27.32
N GLY A 558 18.96 27.27 -28.62
CA GLY A 558 19.99 26.41 -29.18
C GLY A 558 21.37 27.07 -29.30
N ASN A 559 21.54 28.29 -28.78
CA ASN A 559 22.80 29.01 -28.85
C ASN A 559 23.91 28.27 -28.07
N ARG A 560 25.05 28.01 -28.73
CA ARG A 560 26.20 27.30 -28.15
C ARG A 560 26.74 27.92 -26.86
N ARG A 561 26.53 29.23 -26.67
CA ARG A 561 26.95 29.95 -25.44
C ARG A 561 26.10 29.58 -24.22
N LEU A 562 24.85 29.21 -24.44
CA LEU A 562 23.91 28.85 -23.37
C LEU A 562 24.09 27.39 -22.91
N GLN A 563 24.51 26.48 -23.80
CA GLN A 563 24.69 25.05 -23.49
C GLN A 563 23.40 24.38 -22.96
N ILE A 564 22.24 24.84 -23.45
CA ILE A 564 20.94 24.27 -23.11
C ILE A 564 20.60 23.17 -24.11
N ASN A 565 20.07 22.04 -23.64
CA ASN A 565 19.43 21.06 -24.53
C ASN A 565 18.02 21.54 -24.88
N ALA A 566 17.94 22.44 -25.87
CA ALA A 566 16.67 23.03 -26.31
C ALA A 566 15.67 21.97 -26.81
N ALA A 567 16.15 20.87 -27.40
CA ALA A 567 15.30 19.80 -27.92
C ALA A 567 14.56 19.07 -26.79
N ALA A 568 15.26 18.70 -25.72
CA ALA A 568 14.63 18.03 -24.56
C ALA A 568 13.61 18.95 -23.86
N LEU A 569 13.94 20.24 -23.68
CA LEU A 569 13.03 21.19 -23.05
C LEU A 569 11.72 21.37 -23.83
N LEU A 570 11.81 21.42 -25.16
CA LEU A 570 10.65 21.59 -26.04
C LEU A 570 9.80 20.32 -26.20
N GLU A 571 10.39 19.15 -25.94
CA GLU A 571 9.66 17.89 -25.86
C GLU A 571 8.81 17.82 -24.58
N ASP A 572 9.39 18.24 -23.45
CA ASP A 572 8.70 18.26 -22.15
C ASP A 572 7.62 19.36 -22.08
N VAL A 573 7.96 20.58 -22.51
CA VAL A 573 7.07 21.74 -22.47
C VAL A 573 7.09 22.43 -23.84
N PRO A 574 6.10 22.16 -24.73
CA PRO A 574 6.03 22.85 -26.01
C PRO A 574 5.60 24.31 -25.82
N VAL A 575 6.13 25.20 -26.67
CA VAL A 575 5.90 26.66 -26.61
C VAL A 575 4.41 27.02 -26.62
N LEU A 576 3.66 26.35 -27.50
CA LEU A 576 2.21 26.40 -27.59
C LEU A 576 1.69 24.96 -27.66
N SER A 577 0.47 24.73 -27.18
CA SER A 577 -0.17 23.42 -27.35
C SER A 577 -0.43 23.16 -28.83
N ARG A 578 -0.45 21.87 -29.20
CA ARG A 578 -0.79 21.45 -30.58
C ARG A 578 -2.17 21.97 -31.02
N THR A 579 -3.13 22.06 -30.09
CA THR A 579 -4.47 22.58 -30.38
C THR A 579 -4.44 24.08 -30.71
N THR A 580 -3.71 24.88 -29.95
CA THR A 580 -3.57 26.31 -30.22
C THR A 580 -2.80 26.55 -31.52
N LEU A 581 -1.73 25.79 -31.78
CA LEU A 581 -1.01 25.87 -33.06
C LEU A 581 -1.90 25.53 -34.26
N ASN A 582 -2.67 24.45 -34.19
CA ASN A 582 -3.60 24.08 -35.25
C ASN A 582 -4.65 25.17 -35.49
N SER A 583 -5.19 25.77 -34.43
CA SER A 583 -6.12 26.89 -34.56
C SER A 583 -5.49 28.12 -35.24
N LEU A 584 -4.20 28.39 -35.00
CA LEU A 584 -3.48 29.47 -35.69
C LEU A 584 -3.24 29.13 -37.16
N TYR A 585 -2.88 27.88 -37.47
CA TYR A 585 -2.75 27.40 -38.85
C TYR A 585 -4.07 27.48 -39.62
N ASP A 586 -5.18 27.05 -39.01
CA ASP A 586 -6.52 27.12 -39.60
C ASP A 586 -6.90 28.58 -39.89
N SER A 587 -6.65 29.48 -38.95
CA SER A 587 -6.85 30.93 -39.13
C SER A 587 -6.02 31.48 -40.30
N PHE A 588 -4.74 31.10 -40.40
CA PHE A 588 -3.89 31.49 -41.53
C PHE A 588 -4.42 31.00 -42.88
N VAL A 589 -4.86 29.75 -42.94
CA VAL A 589 -5.44 29.14 -44.14
C VAL A 589 -6.74 29.84 -44.53
N GLU A 590 -7.59 30.16 -43.56
CA GLU A 590 -8.85 30.88 -43.79
C GLU A 590 -8.60 32.31 -44.29
N MET A 591 -7.70 33.05 -43.65
CA MET A 591 -7.32 34.41 -44.09
C MET A 591 -6.73 34.37 -45.50
N THR A 592 -5.85 33.42 -45.79
CA THR A 592 -5.25 33.27 -47.12
C THR A 592 -6.28 32.88 -48.17
N ARG A 593 -7.24 32.02 -47.84
CA ARG A 593 -8.36 31.66 -48.73
C ARG A 593 -9.24 32.88 -49.03
N ASN A 594 -9.54 33.70 -48.03
CA ASN A 594 -10.33 34.92 -48.20
C ASN A 594 -9.57 35.94 -49.06
N ASP A 595 -8.27 36.13 -48.82
CA ASP A 595 -7.42 36.99 -49.64
C ASP A 595 -7.41 36.54 -51.10
N MET A 596 -7.21 35.23 -51.34
CA MET A 596 -7.24 34.64 -52.69
C MET A 596 -8.60 34.84 -53.35
N LYS A 597 -9.71 34.65 -52.63
CA LYS A 597 -11.06 34.85 -53.16
C LYS A 597 -11.29 36.30 -53.58
N ILE A 598 -10.97 37.26 -52.71
CA ILE A 598 -11.12 38.69 -53.00
C ILE A 598 -10.23 39.09 -54.19
N TRP A 599 -9.01 38.59 -54.24
CA TRP A 599 -8.11 38.84 -55.36
C TRP A 599 -8.63 38.24 -56.66
N LEU A 600 -9.06 36.97 -56.66
CA LEU A 600 -9.64 36.31 -57.84
C LEU A 600 -10.88 37.04 -58.34
N GLU A 601 -11.77 37.46 -57.44
CA GLU A 601 -12.95 38.27 -57.81
C GLU A 601 -12.55 39.59 -58.47
N LYS A 602 -11.53 40.29 -57.93
CA LYS A 602 -11.00 41.52 -58.54
C LYS A 602 -10.35 41.27 -59.89
N THR A 603 -9.52 40.23 -60.01
CA THR A 603 -8.84 39.88 -61.27
C THR A 603 -9.86 39.47 -62.35
N LEU A 604 -10.87 38.66 -61.99
CA LEU A 604 -11.94 38.27 -62.92
C LEU A 604 -12.82 39.45 -63.31
N SER A 605 -13.12 40.37 -62.37
CA SER A 605 -13.84 41.60 -62.71
C SER A 605 -13.03 42.47 -63.66
N ALA A 606 -11.72 42.61 -63.42
CA ALA A 606 -10.84 43.38 -64.28
C ALA A 606 -10.74 42.77 -65.70
N GLU A 607 -10.61 41.45 -65.83
CA GLU A 607 -10.62 40.76 -67.12
C GLU A 607 -11.98 40.88 -67.82
N LYS A 608 -13.10 40.75 -67.08
CA LYS A 608 -14.44 40.97 -67.63
C LYS A 608 -14.60 42.39 -68.16
N ASP A 609 -14.12 43.39 -67.43
CA ASP A 609 -14.17 44.78 -67.88
C ASP A 609 -13.27 44.98 -69.10
N ASP A 610 -12.11 44.33 -69.15
CA ASP A 610 -11.20 44.39 -70.29
C ASP A 610 -11.79 43.76 -71.56
N TRP A 611 -12.46 42.62 -71.45
CA TRP A 611 -13.17 42.00 -72.59
C TRP A 611 -14.34 42.83 -73.10
N ASN A 612 -14.95 43.65 -72.23
CA ASN A 612 -16.02 44.57 -72.62
C ASN A 612 -15.48 45.89 -73.20
N LYS A 613 -14.18 46.16 -73.12
CA LYS A 613 -13.58 47.27 -73.87
C LYS A 613 -13.51 46.87 -75.33
N HIS A 614 -13.92 47.76 -76.24
CA HIS A 614 -13.77 47.57 -77.68
C HIS A 614 -12.31 47.76 -78.16
N VAL A 615 -11.38 47.04 -77.52
CA VAL A 615 -9.94 47.06 -77.79
C VAL A 615 -9.51 45.66 -78.21
N ARG A 616 -8.58 45.55 -79.16
CA ARG A 616 -8.06 44.27 -79.64
C ARG A 616 -7.23 43.60 -78.53
N PRO A 617 -7.44 42.31 -78.21
CA PRO A 617 -6.64 41.58 -77.22
C PRO A 617 -5.17 41.50 -77.62
N ASP A 618 -4.29 41.33 -76.62
CA ASP A 618 -2.85 41.22 -76.83
C ASP A 618 -2.49 39.93 -77.61
N GLU A 619 -1.55 40.05 -78.55
CA GLU A 619 -1.05 38.96 -79.40
C GLU A 619 0.38 38.58 -79.03
N ASP A 620 0.67 37.28 -79.02
CA ASP A 620 2.03 36.78 -78.85
C ASP A 620 2.88 36.96 -80.13
N ASN A 621 4.17 36.64 -80.04
CA ASN A 621 5.10 36.71 -81.18
C ASN A 621 4.72 35.79 -82.36
N PHE A 622 3.73 34.92 -82.21
CA PHE A 622 3.21 34.00 -83.21
C PHE A 622 1.79 34.38 -83.70
N GLY A 623 1.25 35.52 -83.24
CA GLY A 623 -0.06 36.03 -83.63
C GLY A 623 -1.25 35.39 -82.91
N TYR A 624 -1.02 34.64 -81.83
CA TYR A 624 -2.09 34.09 -80.99
C TYR A 624 -2.49 35.09 -79.91
N PHE A 625 -3.81 35.23 -79.70
CA PHE A 625 -4.33 36.04 -78.60
C PHE A 625 -4.07 35.36 -77.26
N TYR A 626 -3.60 36.13 -76.27
CA TYR A 626 -3.43 35.64 -74.90
C TYR A 626 -4.03 36.59 -73.88
N THR A 627 -4.35 36.06 -72.70
CA THR A 627 -4.82 36.83 -71.54
C THR A 627 -3.71 36.88 -70.48
N SER A 628 -3.67 37.98 -69.72
CA SER A 628 -2.77 38.15 -68.59
C SER A 628 -3.15 37.29 -67.37
N LEU A 629 -4.39 36.77 -67.35
CA LEU A 629 -4.99 36.06 -66.24
C LEU A 629 -4.15 34.87 -65.72
N PRO A 630 -3.65 33.92 -66.54
CA PRO A 630 -2.82 32.82 -66.04
C PRO A 630 -1.54 33.30 -65.35
N ASN A 631 -0.88 34.33 -65.88
CA ASN A 631 0.35 34.87 -65.31
C ASN A 631 0.08 35.52 -63.93
N ILE A 632 -1.03 36.24 -63.80
CA ILE A 632 -1.46 36.84 -62.52
C ILE A 632 -1.80 35.73 -61.51
N LEU A 633 -2.54 34.70 -61.92
CA LEU A 633 -2.90 33.54 -61.10
C LEU A 633 -1.68 32.77 -60.58
N PHE A 634 -0.73 32.45 -61.48
CA PHE A 634 0.51 31.77 -61.10
C PHE A 634 1.42 32.66 -60.26
N GLY A 635 1.47 33.97 -60.51
CA GLY A 635 2.16 34.94 -59.66
C GLY A 635 1.60 34.95 -58.23
N MET A 636 0.27 35.00 -58.09
CA MET A 636 -0.39 34.98 -56.79
C MET A 636 -0.10 33.69 -56.01
N LEU A 637 -0.20 32.54 -56.65
CA LEU A 637 0.13 31.24 -56.04
C LEU A 637 1.59 31.21 -55.60
N ARG A 638 2.50 31.66 -56.46
CA ARG A 638 3.94 31.72 -56.16
C ARG A 638 4.24 32.62 -54.97
N ASP A 639 3.49 33.69 -54.74
CA ASP A 639 3.75 34.60 -53.63
C ASP A 639 3.13 34.11 -52.31
N THR A 640 2.12 33.23 -52.36
CA THR A 640 1.50 32.62 -51.15
C THR A 640 2.17 31.33 -50.69
N ILE A 641 2.79 30.58 -51.61
CA ILE A 641 3.50 29.32 -51.31
C ILE A 641 4.69 29.48 -50.33
N PRO A 642 5.56 30.49 -50.44
CA PRO A 642 6.68 30.71 -49.51
C PRO A 642 6.22 30.94 -48.08
N CYS A 643 5.08 31.61 -47.87
CA CYS A 643 4.50 31.77 -46.55
C CYS A 643 4.12 30.44 -45.91
N ARG A 644 3.76 29.42 -46.71
CA ARG A 644 3.47 28.06 -46.22
C ARG A 644 4.75 27.34 -45.75
N TYR A 645 5.85 27.49 -46.48
CA TYR A 645 7.15 26.91 -46.08
C TYR A 645 7.72 27.55 -44.80
N LEU A 646 7.46 28.85 -44.58
CA LEU A 646 7.83 29.56 -43.34
C LEU A 646 6.95 29.19 -42.12
N VAL A 647 5.82 28.53 -42.37
CA VAL A 647 4.77 28.19 -41.38
C VAL A 647 4.83 26.69 -41.04
N GLY A 648 5.57 25.88 -41.82
CA GLY A 648 5.89 24.48 -41.54
C GLY A 648 5.01 23.51 -42.33
N GLU A 649 5.59 22.39 -42.77
CA GLU A 649 4.95 21.35 -43.61
C GLU A 649 3.91 20.48 -42.86
N GLY A 650 3.40 20.94 -41.71
CA GLY A 650 2.46 20.19 -40.86
C GLY A 650 0.98 20.35 -41.21
N VAL A 651 0.65 20.58 -42.50
CA VAL A 651 -0.74 20.52 -43.02
C VAL A 651 -0.88 19.37 -43.99
#